data_AF-A0A2N2KX92-F1
#
_entry.id   AF-A0A2N2KX92-F1
#
_cell.length_a   1.000
_cell.length_b   1.000
_cell.length_c   1.000
_cell.angle_alpha   90.00
_cell.angle_beta   90.00
_cell.angle_gamma   90.00
#
_symmetry.space_group_name_H-M   'P 1'
#
loop_
_entity.id
_entity.type
_entity.pdbx_description
1 polymer ?
#
loop_
_entity_poly.entity_id
_entity_poly.type
_entity_poly.pdbx_seq_one_letter_code
_entity_poly.pdbx_strand_id
1 'polypeptide(L)'
;MSIMRLFVWFLLLLALFSCGQPNPLVPNVQTQQTISFSDMKIPGTDGGFIYRQSVHVNGGGNAMYSYKISTLSAQLPAGYVTDEDGWLYFYKPGYETVAQITEPGEHRTIWTANPQLNLEFASDGAKLNNLVTKVEVRVKDDDGTITTCESPFKSDRLIGSRIEVPFAHGATTGTGIEFNLRENIGDIYVEGLYAHHFMYRLNVLNSNMDVISTGTWYNSINTPDIRKVLLNGNSQPTLSVTAQNCYTQFESYVVSRQGIEEASRQNVYFRAIGGNKPKAIIYPEAFVGLGQYHYSIAQGGYASGFYEQIMSTGTGYNRVLWEGGFSKNAVNSPDFKLHIRWGHKGLYESDNPFSLPTSVCLNEQGQAYYSKIVAYHLRLDGAPFPVQTGFFEPSVVTHTDGTSWLRVYNMFDRCRHAVLGNLANGDHTFQVIAEDLQGVYSDPESFTFRLEAYKPFAQRSGILIVDDSPNHTSYSPEQIVDSFYSAVVPSILGNVSTLDLEAAGSASIAAGYPFLQDYKAVIWHSDNPAQTPHLRNNIDALDCYLANGGNLLLSSTSKLCAALDEISLESYGFFHNRLGLIHTLSYGNLGNTLTLNPFFVQALGVNGISNISLELDAPFNSIVNSRKGLSAVTYFNADAELNNVYRFGCKPANSPNYPPTMEQFDLYSSKYVGYRFSSPQGSNVIVLGFPLSYMKQSEVTIAVQELLNAITGTSNKGRGLK
;
A
#
# COMPACT_ATOMS: atom_id res chain seq x y z
N MET A 1 -24.79 51.26 14.99
CA MET A 1 -23.96 50.17 15.56
C MET A 1 -23.32 49.25 14.51
N SER A 2 -23.25 49.65 13.23
CA SER A 2 -22.70 48.83 12.12
C SER A 2 -21.34 49.34 11.58
N ILE A 3 -21.09 50.66 11.66
CA ILE A 3 -19.88 51.28 11.10
C ILE A 3 -18.62 50.98 11.95
N MET A 4 -18.76 50.90 13.28
CA MET A 4 -17.63 50.65 14.17
C MET A 4 -17.10 49.20 14.07
N ARG A 5 -17.97 48.23 13.75
CA ARG A 5 -17.53 46.85 13.51
C ARG A 5 -16.85 46.71 12.14
N LEU A 6 -17.33 47.42 11.12
CA LEU A 6 -16.67 47.45 9.82
C LEU A 6 -15.26 48.05 9.90
N PHE A 7 -15.07 49.09 10.71
CA PHE A 7 -13.78 49.75 10.89
C PHE A 7 -12.77 48.86 11.65
N VAL A 8 -13.23 48.11 12.66
CA VAL A 8 -12.38 47.15 13.39
C VAL A 8 -11.98 45.96 12.52
N TRP A 9 -12.89 45.47 11.67
CA TRP A 9 -12.57 44.42 10.69
C TRP A 9 -11.63 44.91 9.59
N PHE A 10 -11.75 46.16 9.14
CA PHE A 10 -10.84 46.77 8.17
C PHE A 10 -9.44 46.98 8.75
N LEU A 11 -9.32 47.35 10.03
CA LEU A 11 -8.04 47.43 10.76
C LEU A 11 -7.39 46.05 11.00
N LEU A 12 -8.18 45.02 11.28
CA LEU A 12 -7.69 43.64 11.40
C LEU A 12 -7.24 43.05 10.05
N LEU A 13 -7.89 43.41 8.95
CA LEU A 13 -7.45 43.06 7.60
C LEU A 13 -6.18 43.80 7.19
N LEU A 14 -6.00 45.07 7.57
CA LEU A 14 -4.75 45.82 7.35
C LEU A 14 -3.56 45.24 8.13
N ALA A 15 -3.79 44.61 9.30
CA ALA A 15 -2.75 43.92 10.05
C ALA A 15 -2.33 42.57 9.44
N LEU A 16 -3.20 41.94 8.63
CA LEU A 16 -2.91 40.66 7.96
C LEU A 16 -2.25 40.83 6.58
N PHE A 17 -2.16 42.06 6.05
CA PHE A 17 -1.46 42.39 4.79
C PHE A 17 -0.09 43.05 4.98
N SER A 18 0.42 43.13 6.22
CA SER A 18 1.81 43.57 6.46
C SER A 18 2.76 42.38 6.40
N CYS A 19 3.06 41.94 5.17
CA CYS A 19 4.25 41.13 4.93
C CYS A 19 5.50 42.01 5.15
N GLY A 20 6.34 41.62 6.11
CA GLY A 20 7.79 41.88 6.05
C GLY A 20 8.31 43.22 6.55
N GLN A 21 7.83 43.75 7.69
CA GLN A 21 8.60 44.75 8.44
C GLN A 21 9.11 44.16 9.77
N PRO A 22 10.40 44.29 10.10
CA PRO A 22 10.94 43.82 11.37
C PRO A 22 10.31 44.59 12.54
N ASN A 23 10.06 43.87 13.63
CA ASN A 23 9.52 44.40 14.88
C ASN A 23 10.38 45.59 15.37
N PRO A 24 9.83 46.81 15.51
CA PRO A 24 10.58 48.03 15.83
C PRO A 24 11.14 48.07 17.28
N LEU A 25 10.86 47.05 18.09
CA LEU A 25 11.29 46.93 19.49
C LEU A 25 12.40 45.90 19.72
N VAL A 26 12.92 45.26 18.67
CA VAL A 26 14.14 44.45 18.79
C VAL A 26 15.32 45.41 18.98
N PRO A 27 16.21 45.21 19.97
CA PRO A 27 17.45 45.96 20.04
C PRO A 27 18.17 45.78 18.70
N ASN A 28 18.36 46.88 17.98
CA ASN A 28 19.06 46.88 16.72
C ASN A 28 20.52 46.51 17.02
N VAL A 29 20.84 45.21 17.01
CA VAL A 29 22.22 44.75 16.94
C VAL A 29 22.65 45.04 15.51
N GLN A 30 22.93 46.31 15.23
CA GLN A 30 23.72 46.69 14.08
C GLN A 30 25.11 46.09 14.31
N THR A 31 25.31 44.85 13.88
CA THR A 31 26.60 44.51 13.29
C THR A 31 26.73 45.46 12.09
N GLN A 32 27.43 46.57 12.27
CA GLN A 32 27.85 47.43 11.16
C GLN A 32 28.65 46.54 10.21
N GLN A 33 28.00 45.98 9.19
CA GLN A 33 28.70 45.34 8.09
C GLN A 33 29.42 46.47 7.35
N THR A 34 30.76 46.46 7.39
CA THR A 34 31.60 47.44 6.70
C THR A 34 31.41 47.37 5.18
N ILE A 35 31.04 46.20 4.65
CA ILE A 35 30.77 45.95 3.23
C ILE A 35 29.32 45.47 3.07
N SER A 36 28.55 46.09 2.17
CA SER A 36 27.24 45.63 1.74
C SER A 36 27.20 45.42 0.21
N PHE A 37 26.29 44.57 -0.25
CA PHE A 37 26.21 44.16 -1.65
C PHE A 37 24.83 44.44 -2.21
N SER A 38 24.77 44.72 -3.52
CA SER A 38 23.52 44.71 -4.26
C SER A 38 23.76 44.21 -5.68
N ASP A 39 22.72 43.69 -6.32
CA ASP A 39 22.80 43.18 -7.67
C ASP A 39 21.56 43.51 -8.49
N MET A 40 21.77 43.76 -9.77
CA MET A 40 20.68 44.11 -10.69
C MET A 40 20.86 43.47 -12.05
N LYS A 41 19.74 42.99 -12.58
CA LYS A 41 19.62 42.54 -13.97
C LYS A 41 19.16 43.72 -14.82
N ILE A 42 19.92 44.02 -15.86
CA ILE A 42 19.64 45.06 -16.84
C ILE A 42 19.33 44.36 -18.17
N PRO A 43 18.08 44.39 -18.65
CA PRO A 43 17.71 43.76 -19.92
C PRO A 43 18.51 44.34 -21.10
N GLY A 44 19.03 43.47 -21.97
CA GLY A 44 19.64 43.83 -23.25
C GLY A 44 18.64 43.75 -24.41
N THR A 45 19.04 44.21 -25.59
CA THR A 45 18.18 44.28 -26.79
C THR A 45 17.98 42.93 -27.49
N ASP A 46 18.90 41.97 -27.29
CA ASP A 46 19.00 40.75 -28.11
C ASP A 46 18.66 39.46 -27.33
N GLY A 47 17.87 39.58 -26.27
CA GLY A 47 17.53 38.46 -25.37
C GLY A 47 18.62 38.14 -24.33
N GLY A 48 19.80 38.76 -24.42
CA GLY A 48 20.80 38.80 -23.35
C GLY A 48 20.48 39.86 -22.28
N PHE A 49 21.24 39.88 -21.20
CA PHE A 49 21.17 40.87 -20.14
C PHE A 49 22.56 41.17 -19.57
N ILE A 50 22.71 42.34 -18.94
CA ILE A 50 23.87 42.67 -18.11
C ILE A 50 23.48 42.39 -16.66
N TYR A 51 24.29 41.61 -15.97
CA TYR A 51 24.20 41.42 -14.54
C TYR A 51 25.24 42.31 -13.86
N ARG A 52 24.77 43.27 -13.05
CA ARG A 52 25.64 44.19 -12.33
C ARG A 52 25.73 43.79 -10.88
N GLN A 53 26.94 43.52 -10.39
CA GLN A 53 27.28 43.35 -8.98
C GLN A 53 27.80 44.68 -8.44
N SER A 54 27.24 45.16 -7.34
CA SER A 54 27.63 46.40 -6.70
C SER A 54 28.11 46.12 -5.28
N VAL A 55 29.29 46.62 -4.95
CA VAL A 55 29.87 46.58 -3.60
C VAL A 55 29.80 47.99 -3.03
N HIS A 56 29.29 48.13 -1.82
CA HIS A 56 29.23 49.39 -1.10
C HIS A 56 29.98 49.26 0.21
N VAL A 57 30.77 50.26 0.56
CA VAL A 57 31.51 50.31 1.82
C VAL A 57 30.97 51.41 2.70
N ASN A 58 30.58 51.04 3.92
CA ASN A 58 30.11 51.98 4.92
C ASN A 58 31.32 52.66 5.56
N GLY A 59 31.76 53.79 4.99
CA GLY A 59 32.88 54.61 5.48
C GLY A 59 32.43 55.99 6.00
N GLY A 60 33.28 56.60 6.83
CA GLY A 60 33.15 58.02 7.22
C GLY A 60 33.41 58.97 6.05
N GLY A 61 32.98 60.24 6.17
CA GLY A 61 33.24 61.25 5.14
C GLY A 61 34.74 61.44 4.91
N ASN A 62 35.16 61.52 3.63
CA ASN A 62 36.53 61.68 3.10
C ASN A 62 37.49 60.46 3.05
N ALA A 63 37.06 59.26 3.44
CA ALA A 63 37.90 58.07 3.30
C ALA A 63 38.24 57.69 1.84
N MET A 64 39.41 57.09 1.63
CA MET A 64 39.84 56.50 0.35
C MET A 64 39.77 54.98 0.40
N TYR A 65 39.37 54.35 -0.71
CA TYR A 65 39.10 52.92 -0.81
C TYR A 65 40.04 52.25 -1.81
N SER A 66 40.44 51.02 -1.54
CA SER A 66 41.13 50.14 -2.50
C SER A 66 40.45 48.78 -2.49
N TYR A 67 40.21 48.21 -3.67
CA TYR A 67 39.42 46.99 -3.83
C TYR A 67 40.26 45.87 -4.42
N LYS A 68 40.12 44.67 -3.88
CA LYS A 68 40.65 43.42 -4.43
C LYS A 68 39.51 42.43 -4.54
N ILE A 69 39.36 41.82 -5.70
CA ILE A 69 38.22 40.94 -6.01
C ILE A 69 38.72 39.54 -6.34
N SER A 70 37.94 38.53 -5.95
CA SER A 70 38.13 37.14 -6.36
C SER A 70 36.93 36.68 -7.17
N THR A 71 37.20 35.92 -8.21
CA THR A 71 36.19 35.32 -9.09
C THR A 71 36.34 33.80 -9.09
N LEU A 72 35.34 33.09 -9.60
CA LEU A 72 35.37 31.63 -9.63
C LEU A 72 36.50 31.08 -10.53
N SER A 73 36.85 31.74 -11.64
CA SER A 73 37.92 31.28 -12.54
C SER A 73 39.32 31.78 -12.15
N ALA A 74 39.42 32.57 -11.07
CA ALA A 74 40.60 33.34 -10.70
C ALA A 74 41.08 34.35 -11.78
N GLN A 75 40.27 34.62 -12.81
CA GLN A 75 40.54 35.67 -13.80
C GLN A 75 39.71 36.91 -13.49
N LEU A 76 40.32 38.10 -13.62
CA LEU A 76 39.62 39.36 -13.43
C LEU A 76 38.52 39.56 -14.48
N PRO A 77 37.41 40.25 -14.16
CA PRO A 77 36.43 40.68 -15.14
C PRO A 77 37.07 41.57 -16.21
N ALA A 78 36.54 41.51 -17.44
CA ALA A 78 37.07 42.30 -18.56
C ALA A 78 37.09 43.81 -18.21
N GLY A 79 38.19 44.49 -18.56
CA GLY A 79 38.36 45.93 -18.31
C GLY A 79 38.99 46.28 -16.95
N TYR A 80 39.25 45.30 -16.08
CA TYR A 80 39.91 45.50 -14.78
C TYR A 80 41.36 45.02 -14.82
N VAL A 81 42.26 45.78 -14.17
CA VAL A 81 43.67 45.44 -13.99
C VAL A 81 44.09 45.72 -12.55
N THR A 82 45.09 44.98 -12.07
CA THR A 82 45.58 45.07 -10.68
C THR A 82 47.06 45.39 -10.60
N ASP A 83 47.51 45.82 -9.42
CA ASP A 83 48.92 45.78 -9.05
C ASP A 83 49.42 44.34 -8.81
N GLU A 84 50.69 44.20 -8.40
CA GLU A 84 51.34 42.91 -8.10
C GLU A 84 50.70 42.17 -6.92
N ASP A 85 50.04 42.91 -6.01
CA ASP A 85 49.37 42.38 -4.83
C ASP A 85 47.87 42.06 -5.06
N GLY A 86 47.33 42.39 -6.25
CA GLY A 86 45.96 42.12 -6.66
C GLY A 86 44.95 43.24 -6.39
N TRP A 87 45.39 44.47 -6.07
CA TRP A 87 44.52 45.63 -5.87
C TRP A 87 44.18 46.31 -7.19
N LEU A 88 42.89 46.58 -7.41
CA LEU A 88 42.37 47.18 -8.64
C LEU A 88 42.91 48.59 -8.85
N TYR A 89 43.34 48.88 -10.09
CA TYR A 89 43.70 50.22 -10.51
C TYR A 89 42.47 51.05 -10.89
N PHE A 90 42.48 52.30 -10.46
CA PHE A 90 41.56 53.37 -10.82
C PHE A 90 42.33 54.53 -11.44
N TYR A 91 41.64 55.39 -12.19
CA TYR A 91 42.24 56.63 -12.69
C TYR A 91 42.54 57.58 -11.54
N LYS A 92 43.75 58.14 -11.52
CA LYS A 92 44.17 59.11 -10.51
C LYS A 92 43.34 60.40 -10.65
N PRO A 93 42.72 60.91 -9.57
CA PRO A 93 41.98 62.16 -9.63
C PRO A 93 42.85 63.31 -10.18
N GLY A 94 42.32 64.06 -11.15
CA GLY A 94 43.02 65.18 -11.78
C GLY A 94 43.97 64.82 -12.94
N TYR A 95 44.00 63.57 -13.38
CA TYR A 95 44.78 63.14 -14.54
C TYR A 95 43.93 63.20 -15.83
N GLU A 96 44.15 64.20 -16.68
CA GLU A 96 43.48 64.34 -17.98
C GLU A 96 44.33 63.70 -19.08
N THR A 97 44.21 62.39 -19.32
CA THR A 97 44.84 61.77 -20.49
C THR A 97 44.02 60.64 -21.09
N VAL A 98 44.08 60.56 -22.42
CA VAL A 98 43.48 59.57 -23.34
C VAL A 98 44.00 58.12 -23.15
N ALA A 99 44.86 57.88 -22.15
CA ALA A 99 45.48 56.57 -21.89
C ALA A 99 44.49 55.58 -21.25
N GLN A 100 44.55 54.32 -21.67
CA GLN A 100 43.69 53.27 -21.10
C GLN A 100 44.18 52.87 -19.70
N ILE A 101 43.26 52.52 -18.79
CA ILE A 101 43.60 52.06 -17.42
C ILE A 101 44.48 50.80 -17.43
N THR A 102 44.41 50.03 -18.53
CA THR A 102 45.20 48.82 -18.81
C THR A 102 46.67 49.11 -19.12
N GLU A 103 47.02 50.33 -19.50
CA GLU A 103 48.40 50.73 -19.80
C GLU A 103 49.14 51.13 -18.52
N PRO A 104 50.38 50.64 -18.28
CA PRO A 104 51.19 51.09 -17.14
C PRO A 104 51.56 52.58 -17.22
N GLY A 105 51.44 53.32 -16.11
CA GLY A 105 51.86 54.73 -16.04
C GLY A 105 51.51 55.41 -14.72
N GLU A 106 51.74 56.73 -14.62
CA GLU A 106 51.40 57.54 -13.44
C GLU A 106 49.91 57.92 -13.35
N HIS A 107 49.14 57.64 -14.41
CA HIS A 107 47.70 57.89 -14.51
C HIS A 107 46.84 56.93 -13.68
N ARG A 108 47.42 55.83 -13.18
CA ARG A 108 46.74 54.80 -12.37
C ARG A 108 47.10 54.90 -10.88
N THR A 109 46.13 54.61 -10.02
CA THR A 109 46.26 54.53 -8.55
C THR A 109 45.38 53.40 -8.02
N ILE A 110 45.75 52.76 -6.92
CA ILE A 110 44.88 51.75 -6.27
C ILE A 110 43.82 52.38 -5.35
N TRP A 111 43.89 53.70 -5.14
CA TRP A 111 43.03 54.45 -4.23
C TRP A 111 41.96 55.23 -5.00
N THR A 112 40.70 55.04 -4.62
CA THR A 112 39.55 55.78 -5.14
C THR A 112 38.77 56.46 -4.01
N ALA A 113 38.18 57.63 -4.27
CA ALA A 113 37.27 58.28 -3.33
C ALA A 113 35.85 57.69 -3.38
N ASN A 114 35.58 56.75 -4.31
CA ASN A 114 34.26 56.15 -4.47
C ASN A 114 34.06 54.97 -3.49
N PRO A 115 33.10 55.06 -2.55
CA PRO A 115 32.75 53.96 -1.64
C PRO A 115 31.99 52.83 -2.34
N GLN A 116 31.73 52.95 -3.64
CA GLN A 116 31.01 51.96 -4.43
C GLN A 116 31.85 51.44 -5.61
N LEU A 117 31.85 50.11 -5.80
CA LEU A 117 32.41 49.43 -6.96
C LEU A 117 31.29 48.71 -7.72
N ASN A 118 31.12 49.01 -9.01
CA ASN A 118 30.13 48.39 -9.88
C ASN A 118 30.81 47.51 -10.93
N LEU A 119 30.46 46.23 -10.99
CA LEU A 119 31.04 45.22 -11.86
C LEU A 119 29.94 44.69 -12.78
N GLU A 120 30.16 44.70 -14.08
CA GLU A 120 29.16 44.31 -15.08
C GLU A 120 29.55 43.04 -15.81
N PHE A 121 28.60 42.10 -15.91
CA PHE A 121 28.77 40.80 -16.53
C PHE A 121 27.72 40.63 -17.61
N ALA A 122 28.15 40.57 -18.87
CA ALA A 122 27.25 40.26 -19.98
C ALA A 122 26.89 38.76 -19.96
N SER A 123 25.61 38.44 -20.09
CA SER A 123 25.15 37.06 -20.24
C SER A 123 25.49 36.51 -21.62
N ASP A 124 25.91 35.24 -21.69
CA ASP A 124 26.04 34.49 -22.95
C ASP A 124 25.04 33.33 -22.95
N GLY A 125 24.11 33.28 -23.91
CA GLY A 125 23.05 32.26 -23.95
C GLY A 125 22.21 32.17 -22.67
N ALA A 126 21.93 33.30 -22.00
CA ALA A 126 21.30 33.40 -20.68
C ALA A 126 22.09 32.78 -19.50
N LYS A 127 23.39 32.50 -19.69
CA LYS A 127 24.30 32.05 -18.64
C LYS A 127 25.19 33.19 -18.16
N LEU A 128 25.51 33.20 -16.87
CA LEU A 128 26.52 34.09 -16.29
C LEU A 128 27.77 33.28 -15.98
N ASN A 129 28.93 33.87 -16.28
CA ASN A 129 30.23 33.26 -16.02
C ASN A 129 31.13 34.23 -15.26
N ASN A 130 31.99 33.68 -14.41
CA ASN A 130 33.08 34.38 -13.75
C ASN A 130 32.66 35.58 -12.88
N LEU A 131 31.56 35.42 -12.15
CA LEU A 131 31.09 36.43 -11.20
C LEU A 131 32.09 36.61 -10.05
N VAL A 132 32.03 37.77 -9.38
CA VAL A 132 32.79 37.99 -8.15
C VAL A 132 32.17 37.19 -7.01
N THR A 133 33.01 36.44 -6.30
CA THR A 133 32.64 35.56 -5.19
C THR A 133 33.17 36.06 -3.85
N LYS A 134 34.21 36.90 -3.84
CA LYS A 134 34.78 37.51 -2.64
C LYS A 134 35.33 38.90 -2.96
N VAL A 135 35.21 39.81 -2.00
CA VAL A 135 35.79 41.15 -2.06
C VAL A 135 36.59 41.44 -0.81
N GLU A 136 37.77 42.00 -1.00
CA GLU A 136 38.64 42.57 0.03
C GLU A 136 38.72 44.08 -0.21
N VAL A 137 38.54 44.88 0.84
CA VAL A 137 38.59 46.35 0.75
C VAL A 137 39.55 46.89 1.80
N ARG A 138 40.46 47.77 1.36
CA ARG A 138 41.22 48.65 2.26
C ARG A 138 40.52 50.00 2.35
N VAL A 139 40.22 50.45 3.56
CA VAL A 139 39.70 51.78 3.86
C VAL A 139 40.80 52.59 4.51
N LYS A 140 41.17 53.71 3.89
CA LYS A 140 42.14 54.67 4.41
C LYS A 140 41.39 55.90 4.94
N ASP A 141 41.43 56.07 6.24
CA ASP A 141 40.79 57.19 6.95
C ASP A 141 41.61 58.49 6.82
N ASP A 142 41.01 59.63 7.22
CA ASP A 142 41.60 60.97 7.16
C ASP A 142 42.91 61.10 7.96
N ASP A 143 43.08 60.29 9.00
CA ASP A 143 44.31 60.22 9.82
C ASP A 143 45.42 59.36 9.19
N GLY A 144 45.14 58.74 8.03
CA GLY A 144 46.05 57.86 7.31
C GLY A 144 46.01 56.40 7.75
N THR A 145 45.17 56.03 8.73
CA THR A 145 44.99 54.65 9.18
C THR A 145 44.36 53.81 8.07
N ILE A 146 44.90 52.60 7.83
CA ILE A 146 44.36 51.67 6.84
C ILE A 146 43.77 50.45 7.55
N THR A 147 42.47 50.23 7.37
CA THR A 147 41.79 49.01 7.80
C THR A 147 41.53 48.13 6.58
N THR A 148 41.67 46.81 6.74
CA THR A 148 41.32 45.84 5.69
C THR A 148 40.11 45.03 6.14
N CYS A 149 39.11 44.93 5.27
CA CYS A 149 37.90 44.14 5.49
C CYS A 149 37.74 43.16 4.33
N GLU A 150 37.20 41.99 4.61
CA GLU A 150 36.91 40.99 3.58
C GLU A 150 35.51 40.40 3.77
N SER A 151 34.85 40.06 2.67
CA SER A 151 33.58 39.34 2.70
C SER A 151 33.39 38.54 1.41
N PRO A 152 32.81 37.32 1.49
CA PRO A 152 32.16 36.70 0.35
C PRO A 152 31.11 37.64 -0.25
N PHE A 153 30.90 37.56 -1.56
CA PHE A 153 29.84 38.29 -2.23
C PHE A 153 28.49 37.68 -1.86
N LYS A 154 27.57 38.52 -1.37
CA LYS A 154 26.24 38.09 -0.91
C LYS A 154 25.15 38.63 -1.82
N SER A 155 24.15 37.81 -2.11
CA SER A 155 23.01 38.19 -2.95
C SER A 155 21.69 37.74 -2.33
N ASP A 156 20.68 38.63 -2.35
CA ASP A 156 19.28 38.30 -2.04
C ASP A 156 18.51 37.77 -3.26
N ARG A 157 19.13 37.76 -4.46
CA ARG A 157 18.52 37.30 -5.71
C ARG A 157 18.67 35.79 -5.95
N LEU A 158 19.28 35.04 -5.03
CA LEU A 158 19.31 33.58 -5.06
C LEU A 158 17.93 32.98 -4.71
N ILE A 159 16.86 33.45 -5.34
CA ILE A 159 15.45 33.19 -4.99
C ILE A 159 14.99 31.81 -5.52
N GLY A 160 15.89 31.04 -6.12
CA GLY A 160 15.55 29.75 -6.69
C GLY A 160 15.54 28.61 -5.69
N SER A 161 16.48 28.51 -4.76
CA SER A 161 16.66 27.27 -3.99
C SER A 161 16.31 27.45 -2.53
N ARG A 162 15.56 26.51 -1.96
CA ARG A 162 15.17 26.53 -0.55
C ARG A 162 15.56 25.23 0.12
N ILE A 163 15.90 25.32 1.40
CA ILE A 163 16.01 24.12 2.23
C ILE A 163 14.59 23.70 2.61
N GLU A 164 14.19 22.51 2.17
CA GLU A 164 12.93 21.89 2.54
C GLU A 164 13.07 21.33 3.96
N VAL A 165 12.29 21.93 4.86
CA VAL A 165 12.19 21.53 6.26
C VAL A 165 10.90 20.72 6.42
N PRO A 166 10.93 19.51 6.99
CA PRO A 166 9.75 18.65 7.08
C PRO A 166 8.74 19.07 8.16
N PHE A 167 9.00 20.16 8.89
CA PHE A 167 8.20 20.63 10.01
C PHE A 167 8.26 22.16 10.19
N ALA A 168 7.33 22.68 11.00
CA ALA A 168 7.28 24.08 11.36
C ALA A 168 8.17 24.43 12.56
N HIS A 169 8.39 25.73 12.77
CA HIS A 169 9.06 26.25 13.97
C HIS A 169 8.41 25.76 15.28
N GLY A 170 9.24 25.37 16.24
CA GLY A 170 8.82 24.88 17.55
C GLY A 170 8.36 23.41 17.57
N ALA A 171 8.42 22.70 16.43
CA ALA A 171 8.06 21.30 16.35
C ALA A 171 8.87 20.43 17.33
N THR A 172 8.24 19.36 17.81
CA THR A 172 8.92 18.30 18.54
C THR A 172 9.30 17.21 17.54
N THR A 173 10.58 16.84 17.51
CA THR A 173 11.15 15.92 16.51
C THR A 173 11.91 14.79 17.20
N GLY A 174 12.25 13.73 16.47
CA GLY A 174 13.29 12.80 16.88
C GLY A 174 14.68 13.40 16.80
N THR A 175 15.69 12.62 17.18
CA THR A 175 17.12 12.93 17.06
C THR A 175 17.71 12.47 15.72
N GLY A 176 16.89 12.35 14.68
CA GLY A 176 17.29 11.85 13.37
C GLY A 176 16.45 12.52 12.29
N ILE A 177 17.01 13.51 11.59
CA ILE A 177 16.28 14.41 10.69
C ILE A 177 17.01 14.53 9.35
N GLU A 178 16.25 14.58 8.25
CA GLU A 178 16.74 14.88 6.91
C GLU A 178 16.32 16.30 6.50
N PHE A 179 17.27 17.07 5.98
CA PHE A 179 17.02 18.37 5.32
C PHE A 179 17.46 18.29 3.87
N ASN A 180 16.61 18.78 2.95
CA ASN A 180 16.84 18.65 1.52
C ASN A 180 16.95 20.03 0.85
N LEU A 181 17.90 20.19 -0.05
CA LEU A 181 17.99 21.35 -0.95
C LEU A 181 17.05 21.12 -2.14
N ARG A 182 16.03 21.97 -2.24
CA ARG A 182 15.09 21.97 -3.36
C ARG A 182 15.30 23.18 -4.25
N GLU A 183 15.64 22.93 -5.51
CA GLU A 183 15.65 23.95 -6.55
C GLU A 183 14.18 24.25 -6.95
N ASN A 184 13.71 25.47 -6.67
CA ASN A 184 12.45 26.06 -7.12
C ASN A 184 12.74 27.01 -8.30
N ILE A 185 12.26 26.67 -9.48
CA ILE A 185 12.61 27.41 -10.70
C ILE A 185 11.63 28.59 -10.87
N GLY A 186 11.95 29.73 -10.26
CA GLY A 186 11.11 30.94 -10.31
C GLY A 186 11.58 32.01 -11.31
N ASP A 187 12.90 32.13 -11.55
CA ASP A 187 13.50 33.06 -12.52
C ASP A 187 14.35 32.24 -13.50
N ILE A 188 13.72 31.75 -14.56
CA ILE A 188 14.26 30.74 -15.50
C ILE A 188 15.48 31.25 -16.31
N TYR A 189 15.91 32.50 -16.14
CA TYR A 189 16.71 33.22 -17.13
C TYR A 189 18.18 33.45 -16.75
N VAL A 190 18.69 32.84 -15.67
CA VAL A 190 20.12 32.94 -15.31
C VAL A 190 20.70 31.58 -14.94
N GLU A 191 21.23 30.86 -15.92
CA GLU A 191 21.99 29.64 -15.66
C GLU A 191 23.31 30.02 -14.96
N GLY A 192 23.42 29.72 -13.65
CA GLY A 192 24.59 30.02 -12.82
C GLY A 192 24.27 30.48 -11.39
N LEU A 193 23.11 31.12 -11.18
CA LEU A 193 22.64 31.54 -9.85
C LEU A 193 21.80 30.49 -9.12
N TYR A 194 21.65 29.29 -9.69
CA TYR A 194 21.06 28.14 -9.00
C TYR A 194 21.97 27.65 -7.89
N ALA A 195 21.39 27.12 -6.81
CA ALA A 195 22.19 26.52 -5.75
C ALA A 195 23.00 25.35 -6.28
N HIS A 196 24.26 25.29 -5.85
CA HIS A 196 25.11 24.12 -6.00
C HIS A 196 25.03 23.25 -4.75
N HIS A 197 25.10 23.89 -3.58
CA HIS A 197 25.16 23.27 -2.26
C HIS A 197 24.65 24.27 -1.22
N PHE A 198 24.65 23.87 0.06
CA PHE A 198 24.30 24.75 1.16
C PHE A 198 25.26 24.61 2.33
N MET A 199 25.37 25.69 3.08
CA MET A 199 26.09 25.77 4.33
C MET A 199 25.07 25.67 5.47
N TYR A 200 25.41 24.97 6.54
CA TYR A 200 24.50 24.78 7.67
C TYR A 200 25.24 24.66 9.00
N ARG A 201 24.53 24.95 10.10
CA ARG A 201 25.01 24.74 11.46
C ARG A 201 23.87 24.50 12.44
N LEU A 202 24.21 23.96 13.60
CA LEU A 202 23.27 23.79 14.72
C LEU A 202 23.59 24.78 15.84
N ASN A 203 22.61 25.59 16.22
CA ASN A 203 22.68 26.51 17.36
C ASN A 203 21.77 26.03 18.50
N VAL A 204 21.99 26.56 19.70
CA VAL A 204 21.12 26.35 20.86
C VAL A 204 20.50 27.68 21.25
N LEU A 205 19.18 27.67 21.46
CA LEU A 205 18.40 28.82 21.89
C LEU A 205 17.81 28.58 23.27
N ASN A 206 17.65 29.64 24.05
CA ASN A 206 16.90 29.60 25.30
C ASN A 206 15.38 29.64 25.06
N SER A 207 14.58 29.63 26.13
CA SER A 207 13.12 29.74 26.05
C SER A 207 12.59 31.08 25.51
N ASN A 208 13.43 32.13 25.48
CA ASN A 208 13.09 33.43 24.92
C ASN A 208 13.47 33.56 23.44
N MET A 209 13.95 32.48 22.82
CA MET A 209 14.44 32.44 21.44
C MET A 209 15.74 33.22 21.20
N ASP A 210 16.51 33.51 22.24
CA ASP A 210 17.86 34.06 22.10
C ASP A 210 18.87 32.93 21.85
N VAL A 211 19.78 33.13 20.90
CA VAL A 211 20.90 32.21 20.66
C VAL A 211 21.88 32.27 21.82
N ILE A 212 21.99 31.16 22.56
CA ILE A 212 22.90 31.02 23.71
C ILE A 212 24.16 30.21 23.37
N SER A 213 24.15 29.46 22.27
CA SER A 213 25.33 28.78 21.74
C SER A 213 25.27 28.73 20.22
N THR A 214 26.36 29.12 19.57
CA THR A 214 26.48 29.13 18.11
C THR A 214 27.35 27.98 17.63
N GLY A 215 26.86 27.22 16.65
CA GLY A 215 27.61 26.12 16.06
C GLY A 215 28.62 26.54 14.98
N THR A 216 29.49 25.60 14.60
CA THR A 216 30.38 25.73 13.45
C THR A 216 29.62 25.52 12.14
N TRP A 217 30.05 26.20 11.08
CA TRP A 217 29.52 26.02 9.73
C TRP A 217 30.05 24.73 9.09
N TYR A 218 29.13 23.98 8.49
CA TYR A 218 29.39 22.77 7.71
C TYR A 218 28.93 22.98 6.27
N ASN A 219 29.55 22.28 5.34
CA ASN A 219 29.27 22.37 3.90
C ASN A 219 28.66 21.05 3.40
N SER A 220 27.53 21.11 2.69
CA SER A 220 26.88 19.91 2.16
C SER A 220 27.68 19.19 1.06
N ILE A 221 28.68 19.82 0.43
CA ILE A 221 29.62 19.18 -0.52
C ILE A 221 30.33 17.98 0.11
N ASN A 222 30.58 18.03 1.42
CA ASN A 222 31.29 16.98 2.15
C ASN A 222 30.38 15.81 2.54
N THR A 223 29.11 15.83 2.12
CA THR A 223 28.15 14.75 2.37
C THR A 223 28.03 13.84 1.15
N PRO A 224 27.58 12.58 1.31
CA PRO A 224 27.41 11.66 0.18
C PRO A 224 26.45 12.17 -0.91
N ASP A 225 25.54 13.06 -0.55
CA ASP A 225 24.61 13.70 -1.48
C ASP A 225 24.56 15.20 -1.18
N ILE A 226 25.20 15.99 -2.03
CA ILE A 226 25.35 17.44 -1.86
C ILE A 226 24.02 18.20 -1.69
N ARG A 227 22.90 17.57 -2.09
CA ARG A 227 21.55 18.14 -2.01
C ARG A 227 20.81 17.76 -0.73
N LYS A 228 21.40 17.02 0.21
CA LYS A 228 20.75 16.74 1.49
C LYS A 228 21.75 16.59 2.63
N VAL A 229 21.27 16.81 3.85
CA VAL A 229 22.00 16.46 5.06
C VAL A 229 21.15 15.58 5.97
N LEU A 230 21.78 14.54 6.48
CA LEU A 230 21.22 13.64 7.49
C LEU A 230 21.87 13.97 8.84
N LEU A 231 21.06 14.42 9.79
CA LEU A 231 21.51 14.77 11.14
C LEU A 231 21.03 13.72 12.13
N ASN A 232 21.96 13.09 12.86
CA ASN A 232 21.67 12.13 13.91
C ASN A 232 22.81 12.06 14.95
N GLY A 233 22.76 11.08 15.85
CA GLY A 233 23.79 10.85 16.88
C GLY A 233 25.20 10.56 16.33
N ASN A 234 25.32 10.16 15.06
CA ASN A 234 26.58 9.80 14.41
C ASN A 234 27.00 10.81 13.32
N SER A 235 26.21 11.84 13.05
CA SER A 235 26.53 12.86 12.06
C SER A 235 27.47 13.93 12.60
N GLN A 236 28.03 14.74 11.70
CA GLN A 236 28.80 15.95 12.02
C GLN A 236 28.13 17.15 11.33
N PRO A 237 27.54 18.10 12.08
CA PRO A 237 27.39 18.13 13.53
C PRO A 237 26.42 17.05 14.02
N THR A 238 26.59 16.62 15.26
CA THR A 238 25.72 15.62 15.90
C THR A 238 24.39 16.25 16.34
N LEU A 239 23.28 15.56 16.08
CA LEU A 239 21.97 15.91 16.64
C LEU A 239 21.69 15.06 17.87
N SER A 240 21.55 15.71 19.02
CA SER A 240 21.24 15.10 20.31
C SER A 240 19.94 15.66 20.89
N VAL A 241 19.45 15.05 21.96
CA VAL A 241 18.25 15.51 22.67
C VAL A 241 18.45 16.97 23.12
N THR A 242 17.50 17.82 22.76
CA THR A 242 17.52 19.22 23.15
C THR A 242 17.37 19.34 24.67
N ALA A 243 18.27 20.09 25.30
CA ALA A 243 18.22 20.35 26.74
C ALA A 243 16.88 20.94 27.20
N GLN A 244 16.52 20.71 28.46
CA GLN A 244 15.29 21.26 29.02
C GLN A 244 15.28 22.80 28.91
N ASN A 245 14.13 23.37 28.54
CA ASN A 245 13.93 24.81 28.35
C ASN A 245 14.79 25.45 27.24
N CYS A 246 15.33 24.63 26.33
CA CYS A 246 16.07 25.08 25.16
C CYS A 246 15.41 24.61 23.86
N TYR A 247 15.85 25.21 22.75
CA TYR A 247 15.56 24.77 21.38
C TYR A 247 16.86 24.54 20.62
N THR A 248 16.83 23.59 19.69
CA THR A 248 17.86 23.43 18.67
C THR A 248 17.44 24.22 17.44
N GLN A 249 18.35 24.98 16.84
CA GLN A 249 18.10 25.66 15.56
C GLN A 249 19.02 25.13 14.49
N PHE A 250 18.44 24.75 13.36
CA PHE A 250 19.13 24.54 12.11
C PHE A 250 19.14 25.88 11.37
N GLU A 251 20.33 26.45 11.19
CA GLU A 251 20.55 27.68 10.43
C GLU A 251 21.35 27.34 9.17
N SER A 252 20.91 27.84 8.01
CA SER A 252 21.49 27.51 6.71
C SER A 252 21.45 28.66 5.72
N TYR A 253 22.30 28.60 4.71
CA TYR A 253 22.25 29.47 3.53
C TYR A 253 22.75 28.71 2.29
N VAL A 254 22.25 29.06 1.10
CA VAL A 254 22.66 28.39 -0.14
C VAL A 254 23.86 29.07 -0.78
N VAL A 255 24.64 28.29 -1.54
CA VAL A 255 25.76 28.79 -2.35
C VAL A 255 25.50 28.43 -3.81
N SER A 256 25.57 29.40 -4.70
CA SER A 256 25.28 29.22 -6.12
C SER A 256 26.38 28.44 -6.86
N ARG A 257 26.08 27.97 -8.08
CA ARG A 257 27.08 27.36 -8.99
C ARG A 257 28.18 28.33 -9.40
N GLN A 258 27.94 29.64 -9.30
CA GLN A 258 28.95 30.69 -9.49
C GLN A 258 29.68 31.06 -8.20
N GLY A 259 29.43 30.38 -7.07
CA GLY A 259 30.11 30.62 -5.78
C GLY A 259 29.60 31.84 -5.01
N ILE A 260 28.40 32.34 -5.32
CA ILE A 260 27.76 33.45 -4.60
C ILE A 260 26.96 32.91 -3.42
N GLU A 261 27.10 33.53 -2.24
CA GLU A 261 26.36 33.17 -1.04
C GLU A 261 25.02 33.91 -0.94
N GLU A 262 24.01 33.24 -0.39
CA GLU A 262 22.73 33.85 -0.03
C GLU A 262 22.93 34.85 1.10
N ALA A 263 22.49 36.10 0.90
CA ALA A 263 22.69 37.15 1.90
C ALA A 263 21.85 36.92 3.16
N SER A 264 20.62 36.43 2.96
CA SER A 264 19.65 36.14 4.01
C SER A 264 19.73 34.68 4.44
N ARG A 265 20.00 34.42 5.72
CA ARG A 265 20.04 33.06 6.26
C ARG A 265 18.65 32.53 6.54
N GLN A 266 18.43 31.27 6.22
CA GLN A 266 17.23 30.53 6.57
C GLN A 266 17.46 29.83 7.91
N ASN A 267 16.42 29.72 8.74
CA ASN A 267 16.52 28.94 9.96
C ASN A 267 15.18 28.32 10.35
N VAL A 268 15.26 27.20 11.05
CA VAL A 268 14.16 26.58 11.77
C VAL A 268 14.63 26.19 13.16
N TYR A 269 13.76 26.32 14.16
CA TYR A 269 14.03 25.84 15.50
C TYR A 269 13.03 24.75 15.90
N PHE A 270 13.47 23.79 16.69
CA PHE A 270 12.72 22.60 17.07
C PHE A 270 13.26 22.03 18.38
N ARG A 271 12.53 21.06 18.94
CA ARG A 271 12.92 20.31 20.13
C ARG A 271 13.11 18.85 19.78
N ALA A 272 14.36 18.41 19.69
CA ALA A 272 14.71 17.01 19.49
C ALA A 272 14.52 16.24 20.80
N ILE A 273 13.73 15.17 20.76
CA ILE A 273 13.48 14.29 21.91
C ILE A 273 13.90 12.86 21.58
N GLY A 274 14.35 12.14 22.61
CA GLY A 274 14.62 10.69 22.52
C GLY A 274 13.36 9.87 22.80
N GLY A 275 13.47 8.55 22.67
CA GLY A 275 12.42 7.60 23.03
C GLY A 275 11.35 7.36 21.96
N ASN A 276 11.44 8.02 20.81
CA ASN A 276 10.63 7.67 19.64
C ASN A 276 11.12 6.36 19.04
N LYS A 277 10.18 5.47 18.73
CA LYS A 277 10.44 4.16 18.14
C LYS A 277 9.52 3.97 16.94
N PRO A 278 10.02 3.57 15.76
CA PRO A 278 9.17 3.30 14.61
C PRO A 278 8.31 2.05 14.85
N LYS A 279 7.22 1.91 14.08
CA LYS A 279 6.43 0.68 14.05
C LYS A 279 6.48 0.05 12.66
N ALA A 280 7.04 -1.15 12.56
CA ALA A 280 6.97 -1.96 11.34
C ALA A 280 5.54 -2.47 11.11
N ILE A 281 5.19 -2.69 9.85
CA ILE A 281 3.89 -3.25 9.45
C ILE A 281 4.13 -4.33 8.39
N ILE A 282 3.44 -5.46 8.54
CA ILE A 282 3.21 -6.43 7.48
C ILE A 282 1.79 -6.16 6.97
N TYR A 283 1.56 -6.25 5.65
CA TYR A 283 0.25 -5.99 5.06
C TYR A 283 -0.39 -7.32 4.60
N PRO A 284 -1.15 -8.04 5.46
CA PRO A 284 -1.73 -9.35 5.12
C PRO A 284 -2.64 -9.32 3.89
N GLU A 285 -3.31 -8.21 3.64
CA GLU A 285 -4.14 -7.98 2.46
C GLU A 285 -3.34 -7.99 1.14
N ALA A 286 -2.02 -7.80 1.22
CA ALA A 286 -1.09 -7.90 0.10
C ALA A 286 -0.32 -9.24 0.08
N PHE A 287 -0.70 -10.22 0.92
CA PHE A 287 -0.14 -11.57 0.90
C PHE A 287 -0.93 -12.42 -0.09
N VAL A 288 -0.41 -12.48 -1.30
CA VAL A 288 -1.13 -13.00 -2.45
C VAL A 288 -0.42 -14.25 -2.96
N GLY A 289 -1.14 -15.36 -2.98
CA GLY A 289 -0.67 -16.62 -3.52
C GLY A 289 -1.08 -16.76 -4.99
N LEU A 290 -0.25 -17.46 -5.76
CA LEU A 290 -0.60 -17.96 -7.07
C LEU A 290 0.00 -19.35 -7.28
N GLY A 291 -0.84 -20.29 -7.71
CA GLY A 291 -0.41 -21.62 -8.12
C GLY A 291 -1.61 -22.44 -8.60
N GLN A 292 -1.35 -23.61 -9.18
CA GLN A 292 -2.39 -24.52 -9.70
C GLN A 292 -3.46 -24.94 -8.66
N TYR A 293 -3.18 -24.75 -7.38
CA TYR A 293 -4.10 -25.07 -6.27
C TYR A 293 -4.55 -23.84 -5.47
N HIS A 294 -4.25 -22.63 -5.97
CA HIS A 294 -4.55 -21.38 -5.28
C HIS A 294 -4.80 -20.26 -6.28
N TYR A 295 -6.05 -20.13 -6.70
CA TYR A 295 -6.50 -19.11 -7.66
C TYR A 295 -7.97 -18.76 -7.43
N SER A 296 -8.37 -17.59 -7.94
CA SER A 296 -9.76 -17.15 -7.96
C SER A 296 -10.33 -17.26 -9.38
N ILE A 297 -11.59 -17.64 -9.51
CA ILE A 297 -12.27 -17.73 -10.82
C ILE A 297 -13.28 -16.60 -11.06
N ALA A 298 -13.63 -15.85 -10.00
CA ALA A 298 -14.48 -14.68 -10.10
C ALA A 298 -13.64 -13.41 -10.24
N GLN A 299 -13.88 -12.64 -11.31
CA GLN A 299 -13.17 -11.40 -11.59
C GLN A 299 -13.53 -10.25 -10.64
N GLY A 300 -14.58 -10.39 -9.81
CA GLY A 300 -15.25 -9.28 -9.12
C GLY A 300 -15.10 -9.17 -7.59
N GLY A 301 -14.34 -10.05 -6.93
CA GLY A 301 -14.33 -10.12 -5.45
C GLY A 301 -13.20 -9.37 -4.74
N TYR A 302 -12.06 -9.20 -5.40
CA TYR A 302 -10.84 -8.67 -4.77
C TYR A 302 -10.38 -7.44 -5.54
N ALA A 303 -10.11 -6.36 -4.80
CA ALA A 303 -9.88 -5.02 -5.33
C ALA A 303 -9.00 -4.98 -6.59
N SER A 304 -9.30 -4.02 -7.46
CA SER A 304 -8.48 -3.58 -8.59
C SER A 304 -7.01 -3.21 -8.26
N GLY A 305 -6.53 -3.45 -7.04
CA GLY A 305 -5.14 -3.26 -6.63
C GLY A 305 -4.23 -4.47 -6.89
N PHE A 306 -4.78 -5.65 -7.25
CA PHE A 306 -4.00 -6.88 -7.43
C PHE A 306 -3.38 -7.07 -8.84
N TYR A 307 -3.44 -6.04 -9.70
CA TYR A 307 -3.24 -6.17 -11.16
C TYR A 307 -1.79 -6.32 -11.67
N GLU A 308 -0.75 -6.20 -10.85
CA GLU A 308 0.64 -6.33 -11.35
C GLU A 308 1.26 -7.74 -11.23
N GLN A 309 0.56 -8.74 -10.70
CA GLN A 309 1.23 -9.99 -10.31
C GLN A 309 0.91 -11.16 -11.25
N ILE A 310 1.96 -11.60 -11.96
CA ILE A 310 2.20 -12.83 -12.73
C ILE A 310 1.01 -13.33 -13.57
N MET A 311 1.14 -13.20 -14.89
CA MET A 311 0.37 -14.00 -15.85
C MET A 311 0.68 -15.48 -15.61
N SER A 312 -0.04 -16.16 -14.72
CA SER A 312 -0.18 -17.60 -14.86
C SER A 312 -0.87 -17.80 -16.20
N THR A 313 -0.35 -18.69 -17.01
CA THR A 313 -0.84 -19.05 -18.35
C THR A 313 -2.22 -19.72 -18.34
N GLY A 314 -3.07 -19.43 -17.34
CA GLY A 314 -4.38 -20.02 -17.08
C GLY A 314 -5.45 -18.95 -16.84
N THR A 315 -6.69 -19.41 -16.70
CA THR A 315 -7.90 -18.58 -16.58
C THR A 315 -8.18 -18.06 -15.16
N GLY A 316 -7.30 -18.34 -14.20
CA GLY A 316 -7.45 -17.96 -12.79
C GLY A 316 -6.78 -16.63 -12.44
N TYR A 317 -7.32 -15.93 -11.44
CA TYR A 317 -6.80 -14.70 -10.88
C TYR A 317 -6.06 -14.96 -9.57
N ASN A 318 -5.16 -14.04 -9.23
CA ASN A 318 -4.50 -14.01 -7.92
C ASN A 318 -5.51 -13.91 -6.77
N ARG A 319 -5.16 -14.46 -5.61
CA ARG A 319 -5.95 -14.29 -4.40
C ARG A 319 -5.12 -14.31 -3.13
N VAL A 320 -5.67 -13.67 -2.10
CA VAL A 320 -5.15 -13.75 -0.75
C VAL A 320 -5.15 -15.21 -0.26
N LEU A 321 -4.28 -15.49 0.71
CA LEU A 321 -4.24 -16.81 1.35
C LEU A 321 -5.58 -17.16 2.01
N TRP A 322 -5.92 -18.45 2.06
CA TRP A 322 -7.09 -18.94 2.79
C TRP A 322 -6.90 -18.66 4.29
N GLU A 323 -7.98 -18.58 5.05
CA GLU A 323 -7.86 -18.57 6.52
C GLU A 323 -7.50 -19.96 7.03
N GLY A 324 -7.19 -20.09 8.31
CA GLY A 324 -7.39 -21.34 9.02
C GLY A 324 -6.77 -21.32 10.40
N GLY A 325 -7.58 -21.66 11.41
CA GLY A 325 -7.21 -21.47 12.80
C GLY A 325 -6.65 -20.06 13.04
N PHE A 326 -5.41 -20.00 13.53
CA PHE A 326 -4.68 -18.76 13.82
C PHE A 326 -3.72 -18.33 12.69
N SER A 327 -3.72 -18.99 11.53
CA SER A 327 -2.78 -18.74 10.42
C SER A 327 -3.47 -18.59 9.07
N LYS A 328 -2.72 -18.08 8.08
CA LYS A 328 -3.13 -18.08 6.68
C LYS A 328 -2.61 -19.34 5.97
N ASN A 329 -3.36 -19.91 5.03
CA ASN A 329 -3.05 -21.21 4.43
C ASN A 329 -3.09 -21.20 2.90
N ALA A 330 -2.26 -22.03 2.28
CA ALA A 330 -2.34 -22.42 0.88
C ALA A 330 -1.95 -23.88 0.70
N VAL A 331 -2.30 -24.46 -0.45
CA VAL A 331 -1.77 -25.77 -0.85
C VAL A 331 -0.50 -25.53 -1.64
N ASN A 332 0.59 -26.17 -1.23
CA ASN A 332 1.87 -26.06 -1.89
C ASN A 332 1.87 -26.80 -3.24
N SER A 333 2.59 -26.25 -4.20
CA SER A 333 2.84 -26.84 -5.50
C SER A 333 4.15 -26.32 -6.08
N PRO A 334 4.78 -27.02 -7.04
CA PRO A 334 6.04 -26.56 -7.63
C PRO A 334 5.97 -25.18 -8.30
N ASP A 335 4.78 -24.78 -8.75
CA ASP A 335 4.50 -23.48 -9.35
C ASP A 335 4.02 -22.42 -8.34
N PHE A 336 3.84 -22.79 -7.07
CA PHE A 336 3.34 -21.88 -6.05
C PHE A 336 4.31 -20.71 -5.82
N LYS A 337 3.75 -19.50 -5.88
CA LYS A 337 4.43 -18.25 -5.59
C LYS A 337 3.64 -17.46 -4.57
N LEU A 338 4.33 -16.91 -3.59
CA LEU A 338 3.76 -16.06 -2.55
C LEU A 338 4.36 -14.66 -2.65
N HIS A 339 3.52 -13.70 -3.00
CA HIS A 339 3.84 -12.30 -2.91
C HIS A 339 3.63 -11.81 -1.49
N ILE A 340 4.61 -11.08 -0.96
CA ILE A 340 4.55 -10.49 0.37
C ILE A 340 4.92 -9.01 0.28
N ARG A 341 4.33 -8.19 1.17
CA ARG A 341 4.62 -6.76 1.28
C ARG A 341 4.72 -6.32 2.73
N TRP A 342 5.64 -5.41 3.00
CA TRP A 342 5.86 -4.84 4.32
C TRP A 342 6.14 -3.34 4.22
N GLY A 343 6.12 -2.68 5.38
CA GLY A 343 6.34 -1.25 5.49
C GLY A 343 6.43 -0.80 6.94
N HIS A 344 5.96 0.41 7.18
CA HIS A 344 5.92 1.02 8.50
C HIS A 344 4.67 1.88 8.64
N LYS A 345 4.31 2.17 9.89
CA LYS A 345 3.18 3.04 10.21
C LYS A 345 3.38 4.44 9.65
N GLY A 346 2.42 4.92 8.86
CA GLY A 346 2.49 6.22 8.17
C GLY A 346 3.16 6.18 6.80
N LEU A 347 3.53 5.00 6.29
CA LEU A 347 3.95 4.85 4.88
C LEU A 347 2.81 5.18 3.92
N TYR A 348 1.57 4.86 4.31
CA TYR A 348 0.34 5.09 3.54
C TYR A 348 -0.72 5.78 4.41
N GLU A 349 -1.69 6.49 3.80
CA GLU A 349 -2.72 7.27 4.52
C GLU A 349 -3.54 6.43 5.53
N SER A 350 -3.84 5.19 5.20
CA SER A 350 -4.64 4.27 6.03
C SER A 350 -3.89 3.00 6.43
N ASP A 351 -2.54 3.05 6.44
CA ASP A 351 -1.67 1.88 6.60
C ASP A 351 -2.06 0.71 5.65
N ASN A 352 -2.58 1.06 4.47
CA ASN A 352 -3.00 0.13 3.43
C ASN A 352 -2.13 0.36 2.18
N PRO A 353 -1.45 -0.67 1.64
CA PRO A 353 -0.53 -0.52 0.53
C PRO A 353 -1.19 -0.19 -0.81
N PHE A 354 -2.52 -0.23 -0.88
CA PHE A 354 -3.33 0.18 -2.03
C PHE A 354 -3.82 1.63 -1.92
N SER A 355 -3.51 2.33 -0.82
CA SER A 355 -3.80 3.75 -0.63
C SER A 355 -2.61 4.64 -1.02
N LEU A 356 -2.81 5.97 -1.01
CA LEU A 356 -1.75 6.91 -1.39
C LEU A 356 -0.56 6.84 -0.42
N PRO A 357 0.69 6.81 -0.93
CA PRO A 357 1.87 6.83 -0.09
C PRO A 357 2.10 8.22 0.51
N THR A 358 2.29 8.27 1.82
CA THR A 358 2.60 9.48 2.60
C THR A 358 4.06 9.52 3.06
N SER A 359 4.67 8.35 3.28
CA SER A 359 6.08 8.20 3.73
C SER A 359 6.43 8.98 5.02
N VAL A 360 5.48 9.06 5.95
CA VAL A 360 5.69 9.69 7.27
C VAL A 360 6.16 8.65 8.27
N CYS A 361 7.20 8.97 9.04
CA CYS A 361 7.63 8.13 10.15
C CYS A 361 6.79 8.40 11.41
N LEU A 362 5.93 7.46 11.76
CA LEU A 362 5.09 7.51 12.96
C LEU A 362 5.63 6.59 14.05
N ASN A 363 5.49 7.02 15.31
CA ASN A 363 5.78 6.15 16.46
C ASN A 363 4.62 5.17 16.72
N GLU A 364 4.77 4.31 17.73
CA GLU A 364 3.76 3.31 18.11
C GLU A 364 2.40 3.97 18.42
N GLN A 365 2.41 5.14 19.06
CA GLN A 365 1.22 5.93 19.39
C GLN A 365 0.61 6.65 18.17
N GLY A 366 1.22 6.54 16.99
CA GLY A 366 0.76 7.19 15.75
C GLY A 366 1.14 8.66 15.62
N GLN A 367 2.12 9.13 16.40
CA GLN A 367 2.59 10.51 16.36
C GLN A 367 3.80 10.63 15.43
N ALA A 368 3.79 11.65 14.57
CA ALA A 368 4.92 11.98 13.72
C ALA A 368 6.04 12.61 14.56
N TYR A 369 7.27 12.13 14.35
CA TYR A 369 8.47 12.70 14.95
C TYR A 369 9.51 13.08 13.88
N TYR A 370 9.06 13.21 12.62
CA TYR A 370 9.81 13.78 11.49
C TYR A 370 11.14 13.10 11.17
N SER A 371 11.31 11.86 11.61
CA SER A 371 12.40 11.00 11.17
C SER A 371 12.05 10.28 9.87
N LYS A 372 12.91 9.36 9.45
CA LYS A 372 12.78 8.60 8.21
C LYS A 372 13.18 7.15 8.44
N ILE A 373 12.43 6.20 7.88
CA ILE A 373 12.84 4.80 7.85
C ILE A 373 13.92 4.60 6.79
N VAL A 374 15.11 4.18 7.22
CA VAL A 374 16.30 4.03 6.37
C VAL A 374 16.49 2.59 5.88
N ALA A 375 16.04 1.60 6.64
CA ALA A 375 16.18 0.19 6.28
C ALA A 375 15.08 -0.67 6.92
N TYR A 376 14.89 -1.85 6.35
CA TYR A 376 14.15 -2.95 6.96
C TYR A 376 15.10 -4.12 7.23
N HIS A 377 14.84 -4.83 8.32
CA HIS A 377 15.54 -6.06 8.66
C HIS A 377 14.54 -7.20 8.55
N LEU A 378 14.86 -8.19 7.73
CA LEU A 378 13.93 -9.23 7.31
C LEU A 378 14.42 -10.62 7.77
N ARG A 379 13.48 -11.44 8.27
CA ARG A 379 13.70 -12.86 8.55
C ARG A 379 12.58 -13.72 7.96
N LEU A 380 12.95 -14.94 7.60
CA LEU A 380 12.03 -16.00 7.22
C LEU A 380 12.43 -17.26 7.98
N ASP A 381 11.49 -17.86 8.71
CA ASP A 381 11.67 -19.12 9.45
C ASP A 381 12.87 -19.10 10.41
N GLY A 382 13.07 -17.95 11.06
CA GLY A 382 14.16 -17.74 12.01
C GLY A 382 15.54 -17.52 11.37
N ALA A 383 15.68 -17.58 10.04
CA ALA A 383 16.91 -17.26 9.33
C ALA A 383 16.84 -15.88 8.65
N PRO A 384 17.98 -15.23 8.32
CA PRO A 384 17.99 -14.05 7.46
C PRO A 384 17.19 -14.30 6.18
N PHE A 385 16.35 -13.33 5.80
CA PHE A 385 15.51 -13.45 4.60
C PHE A 385 16.36 -13.66 3.33
N PRO A 386 15.91 -14.43 2.33
CA PRO A 386 16.65 -14.63 1.09
C PRO A 386 16.78 -13.34 0.27
N VAL A 387 17.97 -13.06 -0.23
CA VAL A 387 18.23 -11.88 -1.09
C VAL A 387 17.41 -11.98 -2.37
N GLN A 388 16.64 -10.92 -2.66
CA GLN A 388 15.81 -10.81 -3.86
C GLN A 388 16.43 -9.88 -4.91
N THR A 389 16.12 -10.13 -6.18
CA THR A 389 16.49 -9.23 -7.28
C THR A 389 15.84 -7.86 -7.06
N GLY A 390 16.67 -6.81 -7.03
CA GLY A 390 16.20 -5.43 -6.87
C GLY A 390 16.30 -4.87 -5.46
N PHE A 391 16.67 -5.68 -4.45
CA PHE A 391 17.07 -5.16 -3.15
C PHE A 391 18.32 -4.27 -3.28
N PHE A 392 18.30 -3.13 -2.60
CA PHE A 392 19.41 -2.18 -2.61
C PHE A 392 20.35 -2.44 -1.44
N GLU A 393 21.62 -2.72 -1.75
CA GLU A 393 22.70 -3.05 -0.81
C GLU A 393 22.29 -4.01 0.33
N PRO A 394 21.75 -5.20 -0.01
CA PRO A 394 21.35 -6.18 0.99
C PRO A 394 22.57 -6.70 1.76
N SER A 395 22.47 -6.78 3.08
CA SER A 395 23.55 -7.31 3.94
C SER A 395 22.99 -8.08 5.13
N VAL A 396 23.68 -9.13 5.56
CA VAL A 396 23.30 -9.86 6.78
C VAL A 396 23.92 -9.15 7.98
N VAL A 397 23.08 -8.84 8.97
CA VAL A 397 23.48 -8.18 10.22
C VAL A 397 23.03 -9.01 11.40
N THR A 398 23.79 -8.96 12.51
CA THR A 398 23.43 -9.63 13.76
C THR A 398 23.04 -8.58 14.78
N HIS A 399 21.85 -8.72 15.35
CA HIS A 399 21.33 -7.84 16.40
C HIS A 399 21.94 -8.21 17.76
N THR A 400 21.73 -7.36 18.76
CA THR A 400 22.30 -7.52 20.11
C THR A 400 21.79 -8.75 20.85
N ASP A 401 20.62 -9.27 20.47
CA ASP A 401 20.04 -10.51 20.98
C ASP A 401 20.61 -11.79 20.33
N GLY A 402 21.57 -11.64 19.42
CA GLY A 402 22.20 -12.74 18.67
C GLY A 402 21.42 -13.21 17.45
N THR A 403 20.27 -12.60 17.15
CA THR A 403 19.49 -12.96 15.94
C THR A 403 20.11 -12.33 14.69
N SER A 404 20.13 -13.10 13.60
CA SER A 404 20.63 -12.62 12.30
C SER A 404 19.49 -12.26 11.36
N TRP A 405 19.62 -11.11 10.70
CA TRP A 405 18.61 -10.52 9.81
C TRP A 405 19.23 -10.11 8.48
N LEU A 406 18.42 -10.13 7.41
CA LEU A 406 18.79 -9.46 6.16
C LEU A 406 18.38 -7.99 6.25
N ARG A 407 19.35 -7.08 6.31
CA ARG A 407 19.12 -5.64 6.23
C ARG A 407 19.04 -5.21 4.76
N VAL A 408 17.99 -4.49 4.41
CA VAL A 408 17.73 -3.92 3.08
C VAL A 408 17.38 -2.44 3.22
N TYR A 409 18.06 -1.56 2.49
CA TYR A 409 17.77 -0.13 2.56
C TYR A 409 16.42 0.22 1.94
N ASN A 410 15.68 1.12 2.59
CA ASN A 410 14.37 1.59 2.15
C ASN A 410 14.50 2.69 1.06
N MET A 411 15.13 2.34 -0.07
CA MET A 411 15.41 3.30 -1.15
C MET A 411 14.38 3.25 -2.28
N PHE A 412 13.87 2.06 -2.60
CA PHE A 412 12.94 1.83 -3.71
C PHE A 412 11.73 1.00 -3.27
N ASP A 413 10.63 1.04 -4.02
CA ASP A 413 9.44 0.23 -3.70
C ASP A 413 9.71 -1.28 -3.72
N ARG A 414 10.56 -1.74 -4.63
CA ARG A 414 11.10 -3.12 -4.67
C ARG A 414 11.85 -3.57 -3.43
N CYS A 415 12.21 -2.67 -2.50
CA CYS A 415 12.80 -3.01 -1.21
C CYS A 415 11.73 -3.23 -0.11
N ARG A 416 10.44 -3.23 -0.48
CA ARG A 416 9.29 -3.38 0.43
C ARG A 416 8.34 -4.51 0.03
N HIS A 417 8.72 -5.31 -0.97
CA HIS A 417 7.97 -6.48 -1.39
C HIS A 417 8.91 -7.57 -1.90
N ALA A 418 8.45 -8.81 -1.91
CA ALA A 418 9.17 -9.96 -2.43
C ALA A 418 8.21 -11.00 -3.02
N VAL A 419 8.73 -11.87 -3.88
CA VAL A 419 8.03 -13.04 -4.40
C VAL A 419 8.79 -14.28 -3.95
N LEU A 420 8.20 -15.05 -3.05
CA LEU A 420 8.74 -16.31 -2.56
C LEU A 420 8.25 -17.46 -3.44
N GLY A 421 9.10 -18.45 -3.66
CA GLY A 421 8.77 -19.70 -4.33
C GLY A 421 9.66 -20.81 -3.77
N ASN A 422 9.37 -22.06 -4.14
CA ASN A 422 10.09 -23.24 -3.62
C ASN A 422 10.11 -23.33 -2.08
N LEU A 423 9.05 -22.83 -1.43
CA LEU A 423 8.87 -22.97 0.02
C LEU A 423 8.52 -24.43 0.35
N ALA A 424 9.00 -24.89 1.51
CA ALA A 424 8.68 -26.24 2.00
C ALA A 424 7.21 -26.34 2.43
N ASN A 425 6.73 -27.56 2.66
CA ASN A 425 5.46 -27.74 3.36
C ASN A 425 5.66 -27.45 4.85
N GLY A 426 4.63 -26.92 5.50
CA GLY A 426 4.62 -26.64 6.94
C GLY A 426 4.37 -25.19 7.27
N ASP A 427 4.63 -24.84 8.53
CA ASP A 427 4.43 -23.50 9.07
C ASP A 427 5.65 -22.62 8.76
N HIS A 428 5.37 -21.40 8.32
CA HIS A 428 6.35 -20.39 8.01
C HIS A 428 6.10 -19.12 8.82
N THR A 429 7.16 -18.43 9.19
CA THR A 429 7.10 -17.14 9.88
C THR A 429 7.93 -16.11 9.14
N PHE A 430 7.26 -15.10 8.59
CA PHE A 430 7.90 -13.91 8.05
C PHE A 430 7.95 -12.82 9.12
N GLN A 431 9.10 -12.18 9.28
CA GLN A 431 9.29 -11.12 10.27
C GLN A 431 9.97 -9.89 9.67
N VAL A 432 9.58 -8.72 10.13
CA VAL A 432 10.15 -7.43 9.72
C VAL A 432 10.38 -6.52 10.92
N ILE A 433 11.52 -5.84 10.90
CA ILE A 433 11.84 -4.70 11.78
C ILE A 433 12.12 -3.48 10.90
N ALA A 434 11.66 -2.31 11.32
CA ALA A 434 11.98 -1.04 10.71
C ALA A 434 13.13 -0.36 11.48
N GLU A 435 14.12 0.15 10.76
CA GLU A 435 15.21 0.99 11.28
C GLU A 435 15.00 2.43 10.82
N ASP A 436 14.96 3.36 11.77
CA ASP A 436 14.88 4.78 11.46
C ASP A 436 16.27 5.46 11.38
N LEU A 437 16.27 6.74 10.99
CA LEU A 437 17.49 7.54 10.84
C LEU A 437 18.22 7.81 12.17
N GLN A 438 17.56 7.59 13.31
CA GLN A 438 18.16 7.65 14.65
C GLN A 438 18.96 6.39 14.97
N GLY A 439 18.81 5.33 14.17
CA GLY A 439 19.35 4.00 14.45
C GLY A 439 18.49 3.21 15.44
N VAL A 440 17.23 3.61 15.66
CA VAL A 440 16.30 2.91 16.55
C VAL A 440 15.52 1.88 15.75
N TYR A 441 15.41 0.67 16.31
CA TYR A 441 14.64 -0.44 15.74
C TYR A 441 13.22 -0.48 16.32
N SER A 442 12.25 -0.83 15.48
CA SER A 442 10.90 -1.22 15.93
C SER A 442 10.93 -2.56 16.68
N ASP A 443 9.83 -2.91 17.34
CA ASP A 443 9.60 -4.32 17.67
C ASP A 443 9.43 -5.14 16.38
N PRO A 444 9.79 -6.44 16.39
CA PRO A 444 9.56 -7.32 15.25
C PRO A 444 8.05 -7.52 15.01
N GLU A 445 7.58 -7.14 13.83
CA GLU A 445 6.26 -7.53 13.35
C GLU A 445 6.36 -8.91 12.70
N SER A 446 5.40 -9.80 12.97
CA SER A 446 5.46 -11.19 12.52
C SER A 446 4.16 -11.62 11.86
N PHE A 447 4.28 -12.39 10.78
CA PHE A 447 3.15 -12.98 10.09
C PHE A 447 3.41 -14.46 9.82
N THR A 448 2.46 -15.29 10.23
CA THR A 448 2.54 -16.75 10.11
C THR A 448 1.59 -17.26 9.04
N PHE A 449 2.11 -18.11 8.16
CA PHE A 449 1.33 -18.81 7.16
C PHE A 449 1.78 -20.26 7.04
N ARG A 450 0.93 -21.11 6.52
CA ARG A 450 1.21 -22.54 6.37
C ARG A 450 0.97 -22.99 4.94
N LEU A 451 1.89 -23.80 4.44
CA LEU A 451 1.78 -24.45 3.15
C LEU A 451 1.47 -25.93 3.36
N GLU A 452 0.23 -26.30 3.05
CA GLU A 452 -0.22 -27.68 3.13
C GLU A 452 0.31 -28.49 1.96
N ALA A 453 0.73 -29.72 2.23
CA ALA A 453 1.08 -30.65 1.16
C ALA A 453 -0.18 -30.94 0.32
N TYR A 454 -0.04 -30.97 -1.01
CA TYR A 454 -1.11 -31.43 -1.88
C TYR A 454 -1.45 -32.90 -1.60
N LYS A 455 -2.74 -33.18 -1.39
CA LYS A 455 -3.27 -34.52 -1.18
C LYS A 455 -4.00 -35.02 -2.45
N PRO A 456 -3.39 -35.94 -3.23
CA PRO A 456 -4.09 -36.57 -4.35
C PRO A 456 -5.28 -37.38 -3.86
N PHE A 457 -6.28 -37.58 -4.72
CA PHE A 457 -7.54 -38.26 -4.36
C PHE A 457 -7.36 -39.58 -3.58
N ALA A 458 -6.37 -40.40 -3.96
CA ALA A 458 -6.09 -41.68 -3.32
C ALA A 458 -5.68 -41.58 -1.83
N GLN A 459 -5.17 -40.42 -1.40
CA GLN A 459 -4.74 -40.16 -0.02
C GLN A 459 -5.82 -39.45 0.83
N ARG A 460 -6.93 -39.03 0.22
CA ARG A 460 -8.06 -38.38 0.91
C ARG A 460 -8.89 -39.42 1.66
N SER A 461 -9.63 -39.00 2.70
CA SER A 461 -10.54 -39.89 3.44
C SER A 461 -11.71 -39.11 4.03
N GLY A 462 -12.83 -39.79 4.23
CA GLY A 462 -13.99 -39.24 4.91
C GLY A 462 -14.91 -38.42 4.01
N ILE A 463 -15.94 -37.89 4.67
CA ILE A 463 -17.00 -37.06 4.10
C ILE A 463 -17.09 -35.78 4.92
N LEU A 464 -17.09 -34.64 4.26
CA LEU A 464 -17.44 -33.37 4.88
C LEU A 464 -18.90 -33.06 4.58
N ILE A 465 -19.71 -32.88 5.62
CA ILE A 465 -21.04 -32.27 5.54
C ILE A 465 -20.84 -30.77 5.73
N VAL A 466 -21.27 -29.97 4.76
CA VAL A 466 -21.35 -28.52 4.88
C VAL A 466 -22.82 -28.18 5.10
N ASP A 467 -23.12 -27.72 6.31
CA ASP A 467 -24.42 -27.17 6.63
C ASP A 467 -24.47 -25.70 6.22
N ASP A 468 -25.29 -25.44 5.21
CA ASP A 468 -25.59 -24.15 4.63
C ASP A 468 -27.11 -23.86 4.77
N SER A 469 -27.70 -24.31 5.87
CA SER A 469 -29.13 -24.23 6.18
C SER A 469 -29.38 -23.40 7.43
N PRO A 470 -29.48 -22.07 7.35
CA PRO A 470 -29.67 -21.25 8.54
C PRO A 470 -30.87 -21.70 9.38
N ASN A 471 -30.69 -21.72 10.70
CA ASN A 471 -31.66 -22.25 11.64
C ASN A 471 -33.02 -21.53 11.50
N HIS A 472 -34.08 -22.32 11.32
CA HIS A 472 -35.44 -21.81 11.30
C HIS A 472 -36.41 -22.80 11.93
N THR A 473 -37.13 -22.37 12.97
CA THR A 473 -37.99 -23.22 13.82
C THR A 473 -39.01 -24.07 13.08
N SER A 474 -39.43 -23.66 11.89
CA SER A 474 -40.45 -24.37 11.09
C SER A 474 -39.93 -24.93 9.77
N TYR A 475 -38.77 -24.48 9.29
CA TYR A 475 -38.33 -24.74 7.91
C TYR A 475 -37.00 -25.49 7.83
N SER A 476 -36.12 -25.28 8.78
CA SER A 476 -34.85 -25.99 8.93
C SER A 476 -34.46 -25.93 10.41
N PRO A 477 -35.21 -26.62 11.31
CA PRO A 477 -34.90 -26.55 12.73
C PRO A 477 -33.58 -27.28 12.97
N GLU A 478 -32.58 -26.55 13.48
CA GLU A 478 -31.18 -26.98 13.54
C GLU A 478 -31.01 -28.43 14.01
N GLN A 479 -31.50 -28.73 15.22
CA GLN A 479 -31.37 -30.05 15.83
C GLN A 479 -32.00 -31.18 14.99
N ILE A 480 -33.09 -30.89 14.27
CA ILE A 480 -33.77 -31.89 13.43
C ILE A 480 -32.95 -32.16 12.17
N VAL A 481 -32.45 -31.10 11.52
CA VAL A 481 -31.64 -31.20 10.29
C VAL A 481 -30.28 -31.86 10.59
N ASP A 482 -29.59 -31.42 11.63
CA ASP A 482 -28.33 -32.03 12.10
C ASP A 482 -28.48 -33.53 12.38
N SER A 483 -29.51 -33.90 13.15
CA SER A 483 -29.78 -35.29 13.51
C SER A 483 -30.10 -36.12 12.27
N PHE A 484 -30.79 -35.53 11.29
CA PHE A 484 -31.12 -36.19 10.04
C PHE A 484 -29.84 -36.50 9.25
N TYR A 485 -28.98 -35.51 8.99
CA TYR A 485 -27.75 -35.73 8.22
C TYR A 485 -26.77 -36.68 8.94
N SER A 486 -26.68 -36.57 10.26
CA SER A 486 -25.92 -37.51 11.09
C SER A 486 -26.41 -38.96 10.97
N ALA A 487 -27.71 -39.18 10.70
CA ALA A 487 -28.30 -40.50 10.59
C ALA A 487 -28.23 -41.08 9.17
N VAL A 488 -28.33 -40.25 8.12
CA VAL A 488 -28.41 -40.74 6.72
C VAL A 488 -27.07 -40.79 6.01
N VAL A 489 -26.05 -40.06 6.46
CA VAL A 489 -24.74 -40.03 5.81
C VAL A 489 -23.88 -41.21 6.29
N PRO A 490 -23.53 -42.17 5.40
CA PRO A 490 -22.77 -43.34 5.79
C PRO A 490 -21.27 -43.04 5.95
N SER A 491 -20.59 -43.71 6.87
CA SER A 491 -19.13 -43.62 7.08
C SER A 491 -18.30 -44.50 6.13
N ILE A 492 -18.86 -44.90 4.98
CA ILE A 492 -18.22 -45.81 4.01
C ILE A 492 -16.90 -45.29 3.42
N LEU A 493 -16.67 -43.97 3.45
CA LEU A 493 -15.47 -43.33 2.92
C LEU A 493 -14.45 -42.95 4.01
N GLY A 494 -14.78 -43.18 5.28
CA GLY A 494 -14.00 -42.75 6.45
C GLY A 494 -14.86 -41.95 7.44
N ASN A 495 -14.20 -41.14 8.28
CA ASN A 495 -14.89 -40.27 9.23
C ASN A 495 -15.81 -39.27 8.52
N VAL A 496 -16.95 -38.99 9.15
CA VAL A 496 -17.87 -37.92 8.74
C VAL A 496 -17.62 -36.72 9.63
N SER A 497 -17.29 -35.59 9.03
CA SER A 497 -17.12 -34.29 9.69
C SER A 497 -18.25 -33.36 9.27
N THR A 498 -18.65 -32.45 10.16
CA THR A 498 -19.63 -31.40 9.84
C THR A 498 -19.00 -30.03 10.00
N LEU A 499 -19.27 -29.13 9.06
CA LEU A 499 -18.97 -27.71 9.11
C LEU A 499 -20.29 -26.94 8.96
N ASP A 500 -20.71 -26.27 10.02
CA ASP A 500 -21.85 -25.35 10.02
C ASP A 500 -21.35 -23.93 9.72
N LEU A 501 -21.83 -23.35 8.63
CA LEU A 501 -21.49 -22.01 8.19
C LEU A 501 -22.10 -20.91 9.08
N GLU A 502 -23.30 -21.12 9.62
CA GLU A 502 -23.95 -20.17 10.53
C GLU A 502 -23.24 -20.14 11.88
N ALA A 503 -22.93 -21.30 12.48
CA ALA A 503 -22.14 -21.36 13.71
C ALA A 503 -20.71 -20.82 13.52
N ALA A 504 -20.13 -20.95 12.32
CA ALA A 504 -18.85 -20.33 11.97
C ALA A 504 -18.93 -18.81 11.76
N GLY A 505 -20.15 -18.23 11.71
CA GLY A 505 -20.38 -16.80 11.48
C GLY A 505 -19.91 -16.34 10.09
N SER A 506 -19.88 -17.23 9.11
CA SER A 506 -19.28 -16.97 7.78
C SER A 506 -20.03 -17.70 6.67
N ALA A 507 -20.36 -16.99 5.60
CA ALA A 507 -20.89 -17.57 4.36
C ALA A 507 -19.85 -18.40 3.56
N SER A 508 -18.59 -18.41 4.00
CA SER A 508 -17.48 -19.08 3.32
C SER A 508 -16.80 -20.11 4.21
N ILE A 509 -16.38 -21.22 3.61
CA ILE A 509 -15.39 -22.16 4.16
C ILE A 509 -14.06 -21.40 4.22
N ALA A 510 -13.81 -20.76 5.36
CA ALA A 510 -12.67 -19.87 5.54
C ALA A 510 -11.33 -20.55 5.19
N ALA A 511 -11.20 -21.84 5.55
CA ALA A 511 -10.03 -22.66 5.25
C ALA A 511 -9.92 -23.17 3.80
N GLY A 512 -10.98 -22.99 3.02
CA GLY A 512 -11.05 -23.24 1.57
C GLY A 512 -10.48 -24.58 1.12
N TYR A 513 -9.78 -24.56 -0.02
CA TYR A 513 -9.25 -25.77 -0.64
C TYR A 513 -8.25 -26.56 0.23
N PRO A 514 -7.33 -25.92 1.00
CA PRO A 514 -6.48 -26.63 1.95
C PRO A 514 -7.23 -27.55 2.91
N PHE A 515 -8.44 -27.18 3.32
CA PHE A 515 -9.33 -28.02 4.13
C PHE A 515 -10.10 -29.05 3.30
N LEU A 516 -10.63 -28.66 2.14
CA LEU A 516 -11.44 -29.55 1.30
C LEU A 516 -10.65 -30.75 0.73
N GLN A 517 -9.36 -30.59 0.46
CA GLN A 517 -8.53 -31.67 -0.09
C GLN A 517 -8.34 -32.87 0.86
N ASP A 518 -8.80 -32.78 2.11
CA ASP A 518 -8.74 -33.91 3.06
C ASP A 518 -9.83 -34.95 2.79
N TYR A 519 -10.93 -34.53 2.16
CA TYR A 519 -12.15 -35.33 2.04
C TYR A 519 -12.29 -35.98 0.65
N LYS A 520 -12.87 -37.18 0.61
CA LYS A 520 -13.21 -37.86 -0.66
C LYS A 520 -14.49 -37.33 -1.28
N ALA A 521 -15.42 -36.88 -0.42
CA ALA A 521 -16.69 -36.32 -0.81
C ALA A 521 -17.08 -35.16 0.11
N VAL A 522 -17.73 -34.16 -0.47
CA VAL A 522 -18.38 -33.06 0.23
C VAL A 522 -19.88 -33.22 -0.02
N ILE A 523 -20.68 -33.22 1.05
CA ILE A 523 -22.13 -33.12 1.00
C ILE A 523 -22.47 -31.70 1.41
N TRP A 524 -22.97 -30.91 0.47
CA TRP A 524 -23.43 -29.55 0.73
C TRP A 524 -24.94 -29.54 0.80
N HIS A 525 -25.52 -29.09 1.91
CA HIS A 525 -26.97 -28.98 2.01
C HIS A 525 -27.43 -27.58 2.41
N SER A 526 -28.52 -27.15 1.79
CA SER A 526 -29.21 -25.91 2.12
C SER A 526 -30.71 -26.16 2.10
N ASP A 527 -31.22 -26.54 3.27
CA ASP A 527 -32.57 -27.09 3.43
C ASP A 527 -33.61 -26.01 3.77
N ASN A 528 -33.16 -24.78 4.06
CA ASN A 528 -34.04 -23.67 4.35
C ASN A 528 -34.61 -23.06 3.04
N PRO A 529 -35.92 -23.23 2.73
CA PRO A 529 -36.54 -22.71 1.52
C PRO A 529 -36.66 -21.17 1.47
N ALA A 530 -36.30 -20.48 2.57
CA ALA A 530 -36.25 -19.03 2.61
C ALA A 530 -34.87 -18.45 2.22
N GLN A 531 -33.82 -19.27 2.19
CA GLN A 531 -32.43 -18.81 2.05
C GLN A 531 -31.78 -19.32 0.77
N THR A 532 -30.98 -18.47 0.13
CA THR A 532 -30.14 -18.86 -1.01
C THR A 532 -28.89 -19.54 -0.48
N PRO A 533 -28.46 -20.69 -1.03
CA PRO A 533 -27.22 -21.33 -0.60
C PRO A 533 -26.00 -20.45 -0.92
N HIS A 534 -25.03 -20.42 -0.01
CA HIS A 534 -23.79 -19.66 -0.13
C HIS A 534 -22.75 -20.31 -1.07
N LEU A 535 -23.19 -21.08 -2.07
CA LEU A 535 -22.29 -21.72 -3.05
C LEU A 535 -21.40 -20.69 -3.76
N ARG A 536 -21.98 -19.54 -4.13
CA ARG A 536 -21.28 -18.43 -4.80
C ARG A 536 -20.06 -17.97 -4.00
N ASN A 537 -20.16 -17.91 -2.67
CA ASN A 537 -19.07 -17.49 -1.77
C ASN A 537 -17.93 -18.51 -1.68
N ASN A 538 -18.09 -19.70 -2.23
CA ASN A 538 -17.19 -20.84 -2.07
C ASN A 538 -16.69 -21.42 -3.39
N ILE A 539 -17.03 -20.79 -4.52
CA ILE A 539 -16.70 -21.30 -5.86
C ILE A 539 -15.20 -21.47 -6.10
N ASP A 540 -14.34 -20.62 -5.53
CA ASP A 540 -12.88 -20.76 -5.67
C ASP A 540 -12.39 -22.06 -5.01
N ALA A 541 -12.87 -22.34 -3.80
CA ALA A 541 -12.49 -23.53 -3.04
C ALA A 541 -13.04 -24.81 -3.70
N LEU A 542 -14.31 -24.75 -4.11
CA LEU A 542 -15.00 -25.83 -4.79
C LEU A 542 -14.40 -26.09 -6.18
N ASP A 543 -14.01 -25.06 -6.93
CA ASP A 543 -13.38 -25.24 -8.24
C ASP A 543 -12.03 -25.93 -8.10
N CYS A 544 -11.18 -25.48 -7.17
CA CYS A 544 -9.91 -26.16 -6.88
C CYS A 544 -10.15 -27.63 -6.46
N TYR A 545 -11.14 -27.88 -5.60
CA TYR A 545 -11.46 -29.22 -5.12
C TYR A 545 -11.95 -30.15 -6.23
N LEU A 546 -12.88 -29.70 -7.06
CA LEU A 546 -13.45 -30.47 -8.16
C LEU A 546 -12.46 -30.61 -9.33
N ALA A 547 -11.68 -29.58 -9.66
CA ALA A 547 -10.61 -29.67 -10.66
C ALA A 547 -9.59 -30.77 -10.34
N ASN A 548 -9.44 -31.10 -9.05
CA ASN A 548 -8.50 -32.09 -8.54
C ASN A 548 -9.18 -33.36 -8.02
N GLY A 549 -10.24 -33.80 -8.69
CA GLY A 549 -10.87 -35.11 -8.48
C GLY A 549 -11.74 -35.21 -7.22
N GLY A 550 -12.07 -34.09 -6.59
CA GLY A 550 -13.06 -34.06 -5.51
C GLY A 550 -14.46 -34.46 -5.98
N ASN A 551 -15.31 -34.90 -5.05
CA ASN A 551 -16.70 -35.23 -5.33
C ASN A 551 -17.65 -34.38 -4.48
N LEU A 552 -18.77 -33.96 -5.08
CA LEU A 552 -19.76 -33.10 -4.44
C LEU A 552 -21.17 -33.70 -4.58
N LEU A 553 -21.89 -33.80 -3.47
CA LEU A 553 -23.33 -34.03 -3.43
C LEU A 553 -23.99 -32.75 -2.91
N LEU A 554 -24.70 -32.05 -3.78
CA LEU A 554 -25.43 -30.83 -3.44
C LEU A 554 -26.91 -31.17 -3.28
N SER A 555 -27.50 -30.84 -2.13
CA SER A 555 -28.95 -30.86 -1.91
C SER A 555 -29.42 -29.47 -1.54
N SER A 556 -30.48 -28.99 -2.18
CA SER A 556 -31.02 -27.67 -1.88
C SER A 556 -32.49 -27.56 -2.28
N THR A 557 -33.10 -26.43 -2.00
CA THR A 557 -34.50 -26.12 -2.32
C THR A 557 -34.63 -25.42 -3.67
N SER A 558 -35.80 -24.84 -3.96
CA SER A 558 -36.01 -23.96 -5.11
C SER A 558 -35.08 -22.73 -5.14
N LYS A 559 -34.46 -22.39 -4.00
CA LYS A 559 -33.49 -21.30 -3.89
C LYS A 559 -32.15 -21.59 -4.56
N LEU A 560 -31.90 -22.86 -4.92
CA LEU A 560 -30.76 -23.22 -5.76
C LEU A 560 -30.78 -22.48 -7.09
N CYS A 561 -31.95 -22.22 -7.69
CA CYS A 561 -32.04 -21.49 -8.95
C CYS A 561 -31.36 -20.11 -8.87
N ALA A 562 -31.55 -19.37 -7.77
CA ALA A 562 -30.93 -18.04 -7.60
C ALA A 562 -29.40 -18.15 -7.51
N ALA A 563 -28.89 -19.13 -6.75
CA ALA A 563 -27.45 -19.36 -6.67
C ALA A 563 -26.86 -19.78 -8.03
N LEU A 564 -27.56 -20.62 -8.80
CA LEU A 564 -27.14 -21.01 -10.14
C LEU A 564 -27.14 -19.82 -11.11
N ASP A 565 -28.14 -18.92 -11.02
CA ASP A 565 -28.21 -17.71 -11.83
C ASP A 565 -27.01 -16.80 -11.56
N GLU A 566 -26.69 -16.54 -10.28
CA GLU A 566 -25.51 -15.75 -9.88
C GLU A 566 -24.20 -16.36 -10.39
N ILE A 567 -24.02 -17.67 -10.20
CA ILE A 567 -22.82 -18.39 -10.66
C ILE A 567 -22.71 -18.35 -12.19
N SER A 568 -23.83 -18.44 -12.93
CA SER A 568 -23.82 -18.40 -14.39
C SER A 568 -23.32 -17.06 -14.94
N LEU A 569 -23.57 -15.96 -14.22
CA LEU A 569 -23.17 -14.61 -14.60
C LEU A 569 -21.73 -14.31 -14.22
N GLU A 570 -21.31 -14.66 -13.01
CA GLU A 570 -20.00 -14.28 -12.47
C GLU A 570 -18.89 -15.30 -12.76
N SER A 571 -19.24 -16.57 -13.01
CA SER A 571 -18.29 -17.68 -13.11
C SER A 571 -18.81 -18.78 -14.02
N TYR A 572 -19.14 -18.42 -15.26
CA TYR A 572 -19.66 -19.35 -16.29
C TYR A 572 -18.76 -20.60 -16.46
N GLY A 573 -17.45 -20.46 -16.31
CA GLY A 573 -16.52 -21.59 -16.35
C GLY A 573 -16.81 -22.65 -15.28
N PHE A 574 -17.18 -22.26 -14.05
CA PHE A 574 -17.60 -23.20 -13.00
C PHE A 574 -18.98 -23.78 -13.28
N PHE A 575 -19.93 -22.91 -13.64
CA PHE A 575 -21.30 -23.30 -14.03
C PHE A 575 -21.30 -24.40 -15.10
N HIS A 576 -20.47 -24.22 -16.13
CA HIS A 576 -20.37 -25.17 -17.23
C HIS A 576 -19.46 -26.35 -16.91
N ASN A 577 -18.20 -26.12 -16.53
CA ASN A 577 -17.19 -27.19 -16.43
C ASN A 577 -17.25 -27.98 -15.13
N ARG A 578 -17.97 -27.50 -14.10
CA ARG A 578 -18.10 -28.18 -12.80
C ARG A 578 -19.52 -28.66 -12.52
N LEU A 579 -20.53 -27.88 -12.90
CA LEU A 579 -21.94 -28.28 -12.72
C LEU A 579 -22.55 -28.89 -13.98
N GLY A 580 -21.93 -28.77 -15.15
CA GLY A 580 -22.43 -29.36 -16.40
C GLY A 580 -23.60 -28.61 -17.03
N LEU A 581 -23.92 -27.41 -16.56
CA LEU A 581 -25.05 -26.63 -17.06
C LEU A 581 -24.60 -25.74 -18.23
N ILE A 582 -25.43 -25.67 -19.28
CA ILE A 582 -25.09 -24.93 -20.50
C ILE A 582 -25.68 -23.51 -20.47
N HIS A 583 -26.91 -23.37 -19.98
CA HIS A 583 -27.61 -22.08 -19.88
C HIS A 583 -28.66 -22.11 -18.75
N THR A 584 -29.12 -20.94 -18.32
CA THR A 584 -30.11 -20.80 -17.24
C THR A 584 -31.48 -21.41 -17.58
N LEU A 585 -31.79 -21.64 -18.86
CA LEU A 585 -32.99 -22.37 -19.29
C LEU A 585 -32.93 -23.88 -18.99
N SER A 586 -31.82 -24.42 -18.48
CA SER A 586 -31.68 -25.85 -18.16
C SER A 586 -32.40 -26.24 -16.86
N TYR A 587 -32.79 -25.26 -16.04
CA TYR A 587 -33.47 -25.49 -14.76
C TYR A 587 -34.59 -24.48 -14.53
N GLY A 588 -35.40 -24.73 -13.50
CA GLY A 588 -36.42 -23.81 -13.01
C GLY A 588 -36.88 -24.21 -11.61
N ASN A 589 -37.77 -23.42 -11.02
CA ASN A 589 -38.37 -23.73 -9.74
C ASN A 589 -39.85 -24.10 -9.87
N LEU A 590 -40.31 -25.02 -9.03
CA LEU A 590 -41.71 -25.38 -8.91
C LEU A 590 -42.52 -24.26 -8.24
N GLY A 591 -41.93 -23.63 -7.22
CA GLY A 591 -42.49 -22.50 -6.50
C GLY A 591 -41.44 -21.80 -5.64
N ASN A 592 -41.67 -20.51 -5.36
CA ASN A 592 -40.78 -19.66 -4.57
C ASN A 592 -41.10 -19.66 -3.05
N THR A 593 -42.13 -20.39 -2.64
CA THR A 593 -42.56 -20.57 -1.24
C THR A 593 -43.04 -22.00 -1.02
N LEU A 594 -43.19 -22.43 0.23
CA LEU A 594 -43.72 -23.76 0.58
C LEU A 594 -45.22 -23.95 0.28
N THR A 595 -45.96 -22.89 -0.04
CA THR A 595 -47.43 -22.94 -0.21
C THR A 595 -47.89 -22.97 -1.66
N LEU A 596 -47.06 -22.49 -2.59
CA LEU A 596 -47.41 -22.38 -4.01
C LEU A 596 -46.99 -23.65 -4.75
N ASN A 597 -47.90 -24.30 -5.46
CA ASN A 597 -47.62 -25.52 -6.23
C ASN A 597 -46.99 -26.67 -5.41
N PRO A 598 -47.61 -27.15 -4.31
CA PRO A 598 -47.06 -28.22 -3.46
C PRO A 598 -47.24 -29.59 -4.13
N PHE A 599 -46.65 -29.76 -5.31
CA PHE A 599 -46.90 -30.88 -6.21
C PHE A 599 -45.88 -32.01 -6.08
N PHE A 600 -44.69 -31.73 -5.55
CA PHE A 600 -43.67 -32.75 -5.37
C PHE A 600 -44.02 -33.68 -4.21
N VAL A 601 -44.00 -34.99 -4.43
CA VAL A 601 -44.26 -36.01 -3.39
C VAL A 601 -43.22 -37.12 -3.33
N GLN A 602 -42.35 -37.23 -4.34
CA GLN A 602 -41.24 -38.18 -4.34
C GLN A 602 -40.23 -37.82 -5.43
N ALA A 603 -38.96 -38.15 -5.21
CA ALA A 603 -37.93 -38.26 -6.23
C ALA A 603 -37.94 -39.70 -6.78
N LEU A 604 -38.27 -39.85 -8.06
CA LEU A 604 -38.32 -41.15 -8.73
C LEU A 604 -36.94 -41.50 -9.28
N GLY A 605 -36.27 -42.47 -8.68
CA GLY A 605 -34.93 -42.89 -9.08
C GLY A 605 -34.91 -43.46 -10.51
N VAL A 606 -33.86 -43.16 -11.25
CA VAL A 606 -33.61 -43.74 -12.59
C VAL A 606 -32.30 -44.51 -12.61
N ASN A 607 -32.12 -45.38 -13.61
CA ASN A 607 -30.88 -46.15 -13.81
C ASN A 607 -30.45 -46.97 -12.58
N GLY A 608 -31.41 -47.54 -11.85
CA GLY A 608 -31.15 -48.41 -10.69
C GLY A 608 -30.95 -47.68 -9.36
N ILE A 609 -31.14 -46.36 -9.32
CA ILE A 609 -31.19 -45.58 -8.08
C ILE A 609 -32.55 -45.76 -7.40
N SER A 610 -32.55 -45.90 -6.08
CA SER A 610 -33.75 -46.07 -5.26
C SER A 610 -34.60 -44.78 -5.20
N ASN A 611 -35.92 -44.92 -5.23
CA ASN A 611 -36.86 -43.80 -5.03
C ASN A 611 -36.70 -43.19 -3.63
N ILE A 612 -37.03 -41.90 -3.52
CA ILE A 612 -37.10 -41.21 -2.23
C ILE A 612 -38.44 -40.48 -2.14
N SER A 613 -39.27 -40.86 -1.19
CA SER A 613 -40.58 -40.29 -0.93
C SER A 613 -40.46 -39.09 0.00
N LEU A 614 -41.36 -38.12 -0.16
CA LEU A 614 -41.52 -37.04 0.80
C LEU A 614 -42.00 -37.59 2.14
N GLU A 615 -41.47 -37.06 3.25
CA GLU A 615 -41.95 -37.43 4.59
C GLU A 615 -43.33 -36.83 4.80
N LEU A 616 -44.35 -37.69 4.92
CA LEU A 616 -45.76 -37.30 5.05
C LEU A 616 -46.44 -37.93 6.27
N ASP A 617 -45.78 -38.88 6.93
CA ASP A 617 -46.24 -39.59 8.12
C ASP A 617 -45.92 -38.76 9.37
N ALA A 618 -44.69 -38.22 9.45
CA ALA A 618 -44.24 -37.35 10.53
C ALA A 618 -43.36 -36.17 10.05
N PRO A 619 -43.84 -35.33 9.10
CA PRO A 619 -43.07 -34.17 8.65
C PRO A 619 -42.87 -33.16 9.78
N PHE A 620 -41.64 -32.67 9.96
CA PHE A 620 -41.38 -31.57 10.89
C PHE A 620 -42.02 -30.25 10.42
N ASN A 621 -42.22 -30.09 9.11
CA ASN A 621 -42.79 -28.88 8.51
C ASN A 621 -44.33 -28.97 8.43
N SER A 622 -45.02 -28.05 9.11
CA SER A 622 -46.48 -28.02 9.17
C SER A 622 -47.16 -27.72 7.82
N ILE A 623 -46.49 -26.96 6.93
CA ILE A 623 -47.01 -26.66 5.59
C ILE A 623 -46.98 -27.94 4.76
N VAL A 624 -45.88 -28.68 4.77
CA VAL A 624 -45.79 -29.99 4.09
C VAL A 624 -46.85 -30.95 4.64
N ASN A 625 -47.06 -30.98 5.95
CA ASN A 625 -48.11 -31.80 6.56
C ASN A 625 -49.52 -31.44 6.05
N SER A 626 -49.85 -30.15 5.98
CA SER A 626 -51.18 -29.68 5.57
C SER A 626 -51.41 -29.77 4.06
N ARG A 627 -50.37 -29.52 3.26
CA ARG A 627 -50.44 -29.55 1.79
C ARG A 627 -50.25 -30.95 1.24
N LYS A 628 -49.65 -31.88 2.01
CA LYS A 628 -49.28 -33.24 1.59
C LYS A 628 -48.37 -33.27 0.36
N GLY A 629 -47.49 -32.28 0.24
CA GLY A 629 -46.56 -32.12 -0.88
C GLY A 629 -45.59 -30.96 -0.64
N LEU A 630 -44.49 -30.94 -1.39
CA LEU A 630 -43.46 -29.91 -1.31
C LEU A 630 -43.48 -29.03 -2.56
N SER A 631 -43.24 -27.74 -2.35
CA SER A 631 -43.21 -26.70 -3.38
C SER A 631 -41.80 -26.19 -3.69
N ALA A 632 -40.94 -26.16 -2.67
CA ALA A 632 -39.62 -25.54 -2.73
C ALA A 632 -38.61 -26.49 -3.39
N VAL A 633 -38.82 -26.79 -4.67
CA VAL A 633 -38.04 -27.73 -5.46
C VAL A 633 -37.52 -27.03 -6.73
N THR A 634 -36.23 -27.19 -6.99
CA THR A 634 -35.60 -26.94 -8.29
C THR A 634 -35.77 -28.17 -9.18
N TYR A 635 -36.22 -27.95 -10.40
CA TYR A 635 -36.28 -28.97 -11.43
C TYR A 635 -35.30 -28.68 -12.57
N PHE A 636 -34.94 -29.72 -13.32
CA PHE A 636 -34.07 -29.69 -14.48
C PHE A 636 -34.84 -30.17 -15.71
N ASN A 637 -34.60 -29.51 -16.83
CA ASN A 637 -35.24 -29.85 -18.10
C ASN A 637 -34.55 -31.04 -18.76
N ALA A 638 -35.33 -31.86 -19.47
CA ALA A 638 -34.85 -33.11 -20.08
C ALA A 638 -33.85 -32.88 -21.22
N ASP A 639 -33.91 -31.71 -21.85
CA ASP A 639 -33.05 -31.26 -22.94
C ASP A 639 -31.67 -30.77 -22.47
N ALA A 640 -31.42 -30.69 -21.16
CA ALA A 640 -30.18 -30.15 -20.61
C ALA A 640 -28.92 -31.01 -20.80
N GLU A 641 -28.97 -32.10 -21.58
CA GLU A 641 -27.85 -33.07 -21.79
C GLU A 641 -27.20 -33.59 -20.48
N LEU A 642 -27.92 -33.58 -19.36
CA LEU A 642 -27.45 -34.03 -18.05
C LEU A 642 -27.69 -35.53 -17.84
N ASN A 643 -26.79 -36.20 -17.09
CA ASN A 643 -27.02 -37.58 -16.65
C ASN A 643 -27.99 -37.59 -15.47
N ASN A 644 -29.30 -37.54 -15.75
CA ASN A 644 -30.34 -37.48 -14.73
C ASN A 644 -30.32 -38.71 -13.79
N VAL A 645 -30.55 -38.48 -12.50
CA VAL A 645 -30.62 -39.53 -11.46
C VAL A 645 -31.98 -39.61 -10.76
N TYR A 646 -32.77 -38.52 -10.80
CA TYR A 646 -34.12 -38.48 -10.23
C TYR A 646 -35.10 -37.73 -11.12
N ARG A 647 -36.23 -38.37 -11.44
CA ARG A 647 -37.42 -37.74 -12.05
C ARG A 647 -38.30 -37.10 -10.98
N PHE A 648 -39.02 -36.05 -11.37
CA PHE A 648 -40.01 -35.39 -10.53
C PHE A 648 -41.24 -36.30 -10.33
N GLY A 649 -41.50 -36.73 -9.10
CA GLY A 649 -42.73 -37.42 -8.72
C GLY A 649 -43.83 -36.42 -8.38
N CYS A 650 -44.69 -36.15 -9.35
CA CYS A 650 -45.80 -35.20 -9.20
C CYS A 650 -47.02 -35.87 -8.57
N LYS A 651 -47.73 -35.13 -7.71
CA LYS A 651 -49.08 -35.50 -7.27
C LYS A 651 -49.99 -35.73 -8.46
N PRO A 652 -50.89 -36.72 -8.40
CA PRO A 652 -51.87 -36.88 -9.45
C PRO A 652 -52.86 -35.70 -9.47
N ALA A 653 -53.37 -35.35 -10.65
CA ALA A 653 -54.30 -34.24 -10.84
C ALA A 653 -55.64 -34.40 -10.09
N ASN A 654 -55.95 -35.60 -9.61
CA ASN A 654 -57.12 -35.90 -8.78
C ASN A 654 -56.80 -36.00 -7.27
N SER A 655 -55.60 -35.61 -6.83
CA SER A 655 -55.22 -35.61 -5.42
C SER A 655 -56.22 -34.79 -4.58
N PRO A 656 -56.65 -35.28 -3.40
CA PRO A 656 -57.63 -34.57 -2.57
C PRO A 656 -57.06 -33.28 -1.94
N ASN A 657 -55.74 -33.13 -1.85
CA ASN A 657 -55.08 -31.99 -1.22
C ASN A 657 -54.19 -31.24 -2.21
N TYR A 658 -54.63 -30.04 -2.60
CA TYR A 658 -53.92 -29.12 -3.49
C TYR A 658 -53.36 -29.82 -4.75
N PRO A 659 -54.23 -30.43 -5.58
CA PRO A 659 -53.80 -31.10 -6.80
C PRO A 659 -53.27 -30.11 -7.85
N PRO A 660 -52.31 -30.54 -8.70
CA PRO A 660 -52.01 -29.81 -9.94
C PRO A 660 -53.18 -29.92 -10.93
N THR A 661 -53.26 -29.00 -11.89
CA THR A 661 -54.06 -29.21 -13.11
C THR A 661 -53.46 -30.35 -13.94
N MET A 662 -54.21 -30.89 -14.91
CA MET A 662 -53.66 -31.91 -15.82
C MET A 662 -52.43 -31.39 -16.58
N GLU A 663 -52.49 -30.16 -17.10
CA GLU A 663 -51.37 -29.51 -17.79
C GLU A 663 -50.14 -29.36 -16.87
N GLN A 664 -50.34 -28.98 -15.61
CA GLN A 664 -49.26 -28.90 -14.62
C GLN A 664 -48.69 -30.27 -14.28
N PHE A 665 -49.55 -31.29 -14.14
CA PHE A 665 -49.11 -32.67 -13.92
C PHE A 665 -48.23 -33.16 -15.06
N ASP A 666 -48.68 -32.98 -16.31
CA ASP A 666 -47.93 -33.39 -17.50
C ASP A 666 -46.60 -32.63 -17.61
N LEU A 667 -46.63 -31.31 -17.37
CA LEU A 667 -45.44 -30.47 -17.38
C LEU A 667 -44.41 -30.97 -16.36
N TYR A 668 -44.78 -31.07 -15.08
CA TYR A 668 -43.81 -31.37 -14.02
C TYR A 668 -43.38 -32.84 -14.03
N SER A 669 -44.24 -33.78 -14.41
CA SER A 669 -43.88 -35.21 -14.52
C SER A 669 -42.87 -35.51 -15.64
N SER A 670 -42.69 -34.56 -16.58
CA SER A 670 -41.64 -34.61 -17.61
C SER A 670 -40.27 -34.10 -17.13
N LYS A 671 -40.19 -33.50 -15.94
CA LYS A 671 -38.97 -32.87 -15.40
C LYS A 671 -38.17 -33.82 -14.52
N TYR A 672 -36.92 -33.43 -14.27
CA TYR A 672 -36.01 -34.09 -13.34
C TYR A 672 -35.78 -33.23 -12.10
N VAL A 673 -35.44 -33.84 -10.99
CA VAL A 673 -35.11 -33.15 -9.72
C VAL A 673 -33.72 -33.51 -9.21
N GLY A 674 -32.98 -34.30 -9.96
CA GLY A 674 -31.57 -34.51 -9.70
C GLY A 674 -30.82 -35.09 -10.88
N TYR A 675 -29.55 -34.71 -10.99
CA TYR A 675 -28.64 -35.17 -12.03
C TYR A 675 -27.24 -35.40 -11.49
N ARG A 676 -26.45 -36.12 -12.26
CA ARG A 676 -25.02 -36.32 -12.09
C ARG A 676 -24.27 -35.64 -13.24
N PHE A 677 -23.20 -34.95 -12.92
CA PHE A 677 -22.19 -34.51 -13.87
C PHE A 677 -20.86 -35.16 -13.53
N SER A 678 -20.11 -35.56 -14.55
CA SER A 678 -18.79 -36.18 -14.40
C SER A 678 -17.82 -35.45 -15.30
N SER A 679 -16.87 -34.77 -14.67
CA SER A 679 -15.88 -33.97 -15.38
C SER A 679 -14.86 -34.87 -16.08
N PRO A 680 -14.30 -34.44 -17.23
CA PRO A 680 -13.15 -35.10 -17.84
C PRO A 680 -11.95 -35.25 -16.89
N GLN A 681 -11.83 -34.39 -15.86
CA GLN A 681 -10.77 -34.46 -14.85
C GLN A 681 -11.05 -35.49 -13.73
N GLY A 682 -12.16 -36.22 -13.80
CA GLY A 682 -12.48 -37.33 -12.88
C GLY A 682 -13.30 -36.96 -11.65
N SER A 683 -13.66 -35.68 -11.45
CA SER A 683 -14.60 -35.27 -10.41
C SER A 683 -16.04 -35.60 -10.76
N ASN A 684 -16.84 -35.85 -9.74
CA ASN A 684 -18.26 -36.15 -9.90
C ASN A 684 -19.09 -35.23 -9.02
N VAL A 685 -20.11 -34.62 -9.61
CA VAL A 685 -21.07 -33.77 -8.92
C VAL A 685 -22.45 -34.38 -9.07
N ILE A 686 -23.18 -34.50 -7.97
CA ILE A 686 -24.61 -34.80 -7.99
C ILE A 686 -25.32 -33.59 -7.43
N VAL A 687 -26.34 -33.11 -8.14
CA VAL A 687 -27.19 -32.01 -7.69
C VAL A 687 -28.60 -32.53 -7.52
N LEU A 688 -29.16 -32.32 -6.33
CA LEU A 688 -30.52 -32.62 -5.94
C LEU A 688 -31.25 -31.30 -5.71
N GLY A 689 -32.24 -31.01 -6.53
CA GLY A 689 -33.07 -29.81 -6.43
C GLY A 689 -34.14 -29.89 -5.35
N PHE A 690 -34.01 -30.83 -4.41
CA PHE A 690 -34.89 -30.96 -3.25
C PHE A 690 -34.04 -31.16 -1.97
N PRO A 691 -34.51 -30.64 -0.83
CA PRO A 691 -33.82 -30.79 0.46
C PRO A 691 -34.00 -32.21 1.01
N LEU A 692 -32.92 -32.86 1.44
CA LEU A 692 -33.00 -34.24 1.90
C LEU A 692 -33.72 -34.37 3.24
N SER A 693 -33.61 -33.41 4.16
CA SER A 693 -34.27 -33.49 5.48
C SER A 693 -35.80 -33.54 5.42
N TYR A 694 -36.40 -33.11 4.31
CA TYR A 694 -37.84 -33.18 4.07
C TYR A 694 -38.33 -34.56 3.61
N MET A 695 -37.41 -35.47 3.31
CA MET A 695 -37.70 -36.76 2.69
C MET A 695 -37.66 -37.90 3.73
N LYS A 696 -38.23 -39.05 3.39
CA LYS A 696 -38.23 -40.22 4.28
C LYS A 696 -36.81 -40.67 4.60
N GLN A 697 -36.41 -40.58 5.86
CA GLN A 697 -35.04 -40.84 6.32
C GLN A 697 -34.49 -42.21 5.89
N SER A 698 -35.30 -43.27 5.97
CA SER A 698 -34.88 -44.62 5.59
C SER A 698 -34.56 -44.75 4.09
N GLU A 699 -35.30 -44.05 3.24
CA GLU A 699 -35.11 -44.06 1.79
C GLU A 699 -33.91 -43.18 1.40
N VAL A 700 -33.75 -42.03 2.06
CA VAL A 700 -32.56 -41.17 1.90
C VAL A 700 -31.29 -41.90 2.29
N THR A 701 -31.30 -42.69 3.37
CA THR A 701 -30.12 -43.46 3.81
C THR A 701 -29.61 -44.39 2.69
N ILE A 702 -30.54 -45.11 2.04
CA ILE A 702 -30.23 -46.02 0.93
C ILE A 702 -29.72 -45.22 -0.27
N ALA A 703 -30.44 -44.16 -0.65
CA ALA A 703 -30.11 -43.32 -1.79
C ALA A 703 -28.74 -42.63 -1.64
N VAL A 704 -28.46 -41.99 -0.50
CA VAL A 704 -27.17 -41.33 -0.25
C VAL A 704 -26.02 -42.33 -0.36
N GLN A 705 -26.19 -43.55 0.15
CA GLN A 705 -25.19 -44.60 -0.01
C GLN A 705 -24.97 -44.98 -1.49
N GLU A 706 -26.04 -45.16 -2.28
CA GLU A 706 -25.96 -45.43 -3.71
C GLU A 706 -25.27 -44.30 -4.48
N LEU A 707 -25.64 -43.04 -4.21
CA LEU A 707 -25.09 -41.86 -4.85
C LEU A 707 -23.61 -41.66 -4.51
N LEU A 708 -23.21 -41.84 -3.24
CA LEU A 708 -21.82 -41.77 -2.81
C LEU A 708 -20.95 -42.86 -3.44
N ASN A 709 -21.47 -44.10 -3.55
CA ASN A 709 -20.78 -45.18 -4.26
C ASN A 709 -20.61 -44.85 -5.75
N ALA A 710 -21.63 -44.25 -6.36
CA ALA A 710 -21.62 -43.88 -7.77
C ALA A 710 -20.57 -42.80 -8.09
N ILE A 711 -20.41 -41.80 -7.22
CA ILE A 711 -19.45 -40.69 -7.42
C ILE A 711 -18.02 -41.04 -7.03
N THR A 712 -17.81 -42.00 -6.13
CA THR A 712 -16.45 -42.39 -5.71
C THR A 712 -15.89 -43.60 -6.47
N GLY A 713 -16.66 -44.20 -7.37
CA GLY A 713 -16.22 -45.35 -8.17
C GLY A 713 -16.10 -46.66 -7.37
N THR A 714 -16.62 -46.71 -6.15
CA THR A 714 -16.65 -47.90 -5.29
C THR A 714 -17.85 -48.78 -5.67
N SER A 715 -17.82 -49.40 -6.86
CA SER A 715 -18.83 -50.40 -7.19
C SER A 715 -18.72 -51.60 -6.24
N ASN A 716 -19.81 -52.01 -5.60
CA ASN A 716 -19.92 -53.26 -4.83
C ASN A 716 -19.68 -54.48 -5.73
N LYS A 717 -18.42 -54.79 -6.04
CA LYS A 717 -18.04 -56.11 -6.53
C LYS A 717 -17.67 -56.98 -5.33
N GLY A 718 -18.66 -57.72 -4.83
CA GLY A 718 -18.44 -58.98 -4.09
C GLY A 718 -18.66 -58.94 -2.57
N ARG A 719 -19.91 -59.08 -2.14
CA ARG A 719 -20.24 -59.95 -1.00
C ARG A 719 -21.24 -61.00 -1.49
N GLY A 720 -20.71 -61.98 -2.22
CA GLY A 720 -21.39 -63.27 -2.35
C GLY A 720 -21.36 -63.97 -1.00
N LEU A 721 -22.50 -64.50 -0.61
CA LEU A 721 -22.74 -65.37 0.54
C LEU A 721 -21.59 -66.38 0.74
N LYS A 722 -21.13 -66.50 1.99
CA LYS A 722 -20.72 -67.79 2.55
C LYS A 722 -21.70 -68.14 3.65
#